data_AF-A0A1V6Q1S5-F1
#
_entry.id   AF-A0A1V6Q1S5-F1
#
_cell.length_a   1.000
_cell.length_b   1.000
_cell.length_c   1.000
_cell.angle_alpha   90.00
_cell.angle_beta   90.00
_cell.angle_gamma   90.00
#
_symmetry.space_group_name_H-M   'P 1'
#
loop_
_entity.id
_entity.type
_entity.pdbx_description
1 polymer ?
#
loop_
_entity_poly.entity_id
_entity_poly.type
_entity_poly.pdbx_seq_one_letter_code
_entity_poly.pdbx_strand_id
1 'polypeptide(L)'
;MFSEKTTHTVPATSEVTDFAPINENEDQPEFTSSGSTISVLRGCLQVLGAFFILFNVWGLSFAFGSFQSFYALEYIQSSTASDIAWIGTIQSWLLIVGGLLSGPLFDLGYYKEMIFIGSSLGVLGMMMLSLANQYYAIFLSQGVCMGLGFGLLYVPSIALVSRSFTTRRAVALGVSTSGAPAGGIIYTVMFNQLISNLGFPWTVRCMGFVMLALFSAAAVLLVVPERNTKRPERTQRRSLLDTQAFKDIPFWSFTVANFFLYLGYITPFYYIPTYAETKLETSRTLASNILMISQACSIIGRVVLTIFAHHYGSMISWISCGILSGMLCITWISASSLARFILFASFYGGISGALIPLPPSVFSHVCPDPKRLGTWLGMAQSLSSFATLLGPPIAGALASIGSNGSADLNYLGIQLFSGITMCFGAFQVIALRPKGPLVSFAPSLLPSSKTIPGRTISLEKLELKHADDLFALTGGDESTPNAPLWDYMFDGPYSDASQFKDSIAAKSTSTDPFFFAIIDKRKTLPTFGKAIGYLSLMRIVPEHFCIEVGHVMYSSALQRTTGATEAIYLIAQHAFHDLGYRRLEWKLNALNGPSHRAALRLGFTFEGTFRQHMIVKGRSRDTAWYAMVKDDWDATLKGALEMWLDEKNFKEDGSQVKTLQELRGESA
;
A
#
# COMPACT_ATOMS: atom_id res chain seq x y z
N MET A 1 -43.51 -61.95 38.53
CA MET A 1 -42.16 -62.07 37.93
C MET A 1 -41.35 -60.92 38.52
N PHE A 2 -40.46 -61.28 39.44
CA PHE A 2 -39.51 -60.49 40.24
C PHE A 2 -38.74 -59.42 39.42
N SER A 3 -38.24 -58.29 39.92
CA SER A 3 -38.05 -57.72 41.26
C SER A 3 -37.74 -56.22 41.10
N GLU A 4 -38.25 -55.38 42.00
CA GLU A 4 -37.64 -54.08 42.34
C GLU A 4 -36.22 -54.29 42.88
N LYS A 5 -35.32 -53.31 42.66
CA LYS A 5 -34.26 -52.93 43.61
C LYS A 5 -33.61 -51.59 43.24
N THR A 6 -34.00 -50.58 44.01
CA THR A 6 -33.16 -49.54 44.63
C THR A 6 -31.72 -49.39 44.15
N THR A 7 -31.36 -48.16 43.75
CA THR A 7 -29.99 -47.67 43.79
C THR A 7 -29.94 -46.31 44.46
N HIS A 8 -28.97 -46.18 45.36
CA HIS A 8 -28.82 -45.14 46.36
C HIS A 8 -28.53 -43.75 45.79
N THR A 9 -29.17 -42.74 46.36
CA THR A 9 -28.76 -41.34 46.32
C THR A 9 -27.53 -41.13 47.22
N VAL A 10 -26.43 -40.67 46.64
CA VAL A 10 -25.31 -40.00 47.34
C VAL A 10 -25.40 -38.51 46.94
N PRO A 11 -25.39 -37.55 47.88
CA PRO A 11 -25.51 -36.15 47.52
C PRO A 11 -24.20 -35.64 46.92
N ALA A 12 -24.29 -35.05 45.73
CA ALA A 12 -23.21 -34.33 45.09
C ALA A 12 -22.85 -33.09 45.93
N THR A 13 -21.61 -33.05 46.40
CA THR A 13 -20.94 -31.83 46.86
C THR A 13 -20.81 -30.87 45.68
N SER A 14 -21.25 -29.64 45.89
CA SER A 14 -21.21 -28.53 44.94
C SER A 14 -19.78 -28.16 44.54
N GLU A 15 -19.38 -28.48 43.31
CA GLU A 15 -18.34 -27.75 42.59
C GLU A 15 -19.00 -27.01 41.43
N VAL A 16 -19.03 -25.69 41.58
CA VAL A 16 -19.47 -24.73 40.56
C VAL A 16 -18.46 -24.80 39.40
N THR A 17 -18.87 -25.38 38.28
CA THR A 17 -18.17 -25.27 37.00
C THR A 17 -18.95 -24.30 36.12
N ASP A 18 -18.55 -23.03 36.15
CA ASP A 18 -19.09 -22.01 35.25
C ASP A 18 -18.22 -21.96 33.98
N PHE A 19 -18.56 -22.81 33.00
CA PHE A 19 -18.06 -22.70 31.63
C PHE A 19 -19.24 -22.47 30.70
N ALA A 20 -19.53 -21.22 30.39
CA ALA A 20 -20.33 -20.90 29.22
C ALA A 20 -19.51 -21.20 27.95
N PRO A 21 -20.03 -21.96 26.97
CA PRO A 21 -19.33 -22.19 25.70
C PRO A 21 -19.35 -20.89 24.88
N ILE A 22 -18.16 -20.39 24.53
CA ILE A 22 -18.03 -19.28 23.57
C ILE A 22 -18.31 -19.84 22.18
N ASN A 23 -19.30 -19.26 21.51
CA ASN A 23 -19.69 -19.61 20.16
C ASN A 23 -18.66 -19.03 19.17
N GLU A 24 -17.59 -19.77 18.88
CA GLU A 24 -16.49 -19.38 17.98
C GLU A 24 -16.77 -19.74 16.50
N ASN A 25 -17.81 -19.17 15.92
CA ASN A 25 -18.04 -19.22 14.46
C ASN A 25 -17.95 -17.84 13.79
N GLU A 26 -17.06 -16.97 14.26
CA GLU A 26 -16.63 -15.79 13.51
C GLU A 26 -15.09 -15.68 13.51
N ASP A 27 -14.56 -15.55 12.30
CA ASP A 27 -13.20 -15.15 11.94
C ASP A 27 -12.06 -16.17 12.15
N GLN A 28 -12.22 -17.36 11.57
CA GLN A 28 -11.15 -17.86 10.71
C GLN A 28 -11.43 -17.40 9.27
N PRO A 29 -10.47 -16.80 8.55
CA PRO A 29 -10.60 -16.72 7.11
C PRO A 29 -10.46 -18.15 6.56
N GLU A 30 -11.57 -18.89 6.53
CA GLU A 30 -11.70 -19.99 5.59
C GLU A 30 -11.45 -19.40 4.20
N PHE A 31 -10.40 -19.87 3.52
CA PHE A 31 -10.18 -19.62 2.11
C PHE A 31 -11.26 -20.38 1.32
N THR A 32 -12.51 -19.92 1.41
CA THR A 32 -13.60 -20.37 0.54
C THR A 32 -13.34 -19.79 -0.84
N SER A 33 -13.26 -20.67 -1.84
CA SER A 33 -13.03 -20.32 -3.26
C SER A 33 -14.11 -19.37 -3.84
N SER A 34 -15.24 -19.19 -3.15
CA SER A 34 -16.30 -18.23 -3.49
C SER A 34 -15.96 -16.78 -3.15
N GLY A 35 -15.10 -16.54 -2.13
CA GLY A 35 -14.68 -15.19 -1.72
C GLY A 35 -13.78 -14.49 -2.74
N SER A 36 -13.01 -15.25 -3.53
CA SER A 36 -12.09 -14.72 -4.54
C SER A 36 -12.79 -14.23 -5.81
N THR A 37 -13.91 -14.84 -6.19
CA THR A 37 -14.62 -14.47 -7.44
C THR A 37 -15.34 -13.13 -7.30
N ILE A 38 -15.97 -12.91 -6.13
CA ILE A 38 -16.66 -11.65 -5.83
C ILE A 38 -15.67 -10.49 -5.69
N SER A 39 -14.49 -10.72 -5.11
CA SER A 39 -13.45 -9.69 -5.00
C SER A 39 -12.84 -9.31 -6.35
N VAL A 40 -12.63 -10.28 -7.25
CA VAL A 40 -12.16 -10.03 -8.63
C VAL A 40 -13.19 -9.24 -9.43
N LEU A 41 -14.46 -9.64 -9.39
CA LEU A 41 -15.53 -8.93 -10.12
C LEU A 41 -15.63 -7.46 -9.66
N ARG A 42 -15.55 -7.21 -8.34
CA ARG A 42 -15.54 -5.85 -7.80
C ARG A 42 -14.36 -5.03 -8.28
N GLY A 43 -13.15 -5.62 -8.28
CA GLY A 43 -11.97 -4.97 -8.84
C GLY A 43 -12.16 -4.57 -10.31
N CYS A 44 -12.74 -5.46 -11.12
CA CYS A 44 -13.06 -5.17 -12.52
C CYS A 44 -14.08 -4.03 -12.69
N LEU A 45 -15.11 -3.97 -11.85
CA LEU A 45 -16.09 -2.87 -11.86
C LEU A 45 -15.43 -1.53 -11.49
N GLN A 46 -14.50 -1.52 -10.54
CA GLN A 46 -13.75 -0.31 -10.20
C GLN A 46 -12.80 0.14 -11.31
N VAL A 47 -12.20 -0.80 -12.06
CA VAL A 47 -11.42 -0.48 -13.27
C VAL A 47 -12.30 0.22 -14.30
N LEU A 48 -13.53 -0.28 -14.53
CA LEU A 48 -14.48 0.35 -15.44
C LEU A 48 -14.96 1.73 -14.95
N GLY A 49 -15.21 1.88 -13.64
CA GLY A 49 -15.57 3.17 -13.06
C GLY A 49 -14.45 4.20 -13.19
N ALA A 50 -13.21 3.79 -12.92
CA ALA A 50 -12.03 4.63 -13.13
C ALA A 50 -11.80 4.96 -14.61
N PHE A 51 -12.09 4.02 -15.53
CA PHE A 51 -12.08 4.26 -16.97
C PHE A 51 -13.00 5.42 -17.36
N PHE A 52 -14.25 5.43 -16.88
CA PHE A 52 -15.20 6.51 -17.17
C PHE A 52 -14.80 7.85 -16.56
N ILE A 53 -14.20 7.87 -15.36
CA ILE A 53 -13.64 9.12 -14.81
C ILE A 53 -12.52 9.63 -15.71
N LEU A 54 -11.54 8.80 -16.03
CA LEU A 54 -10.36 9.20 -16.81
C LEU A 54 -10.71 9.53 -18.26
N PHE A 55 -11.74 8.90 -18.82
CA PHE A 55 -12.33 9.27 -20.11
C PHE A 55 -12.78 10.73 -20.15
N ASN A 56 -13.44 11.20 -19.09
CA ASN A 56 -13.89 12.59 -19.03
C ASN A 56 -12.76 13.56 -18.69
N VAL A 57 -12.04 13.24 -17.61
CA VAL A 57 -11.03 14.10 -17.00
C VAL A 57 -9.89 14.40 -17.96
N TRP A 58 -9.28 13.37 -18.54
CA TRP A 58 -8.15 13.55 -19.47
C TRP A 58 -8.58 13.58 -20.93
N GLY A 59 -9.71 12.93 -21.28
CA GLY A 59 -10.19 12.95 -22.66
C GLY A 59 -10.54 14.35 -23.13
N LEU A 60 -11.16 15.18 -22.27
CA LEU A 60 -11.41 16.57 -22.65
C LEU A 60 -10.12 17.37 -22.83
N SER A 61 -9.11 17.17 -21.98
CA SER A 61 -7.79 17.80 -22.14
C SER A 61 -7.15 17.43 -23.48
N PHE A 62 -7.26 16.17 -23.92
CA PHE A 62 -6.77 15.75 -25.24
C PHE A 62 -7.57 16.36 -26.40
N ALA A 63 -8.86 16.65 -26.21
CA ALA A 63 -9.69 17.33 -27.21
C ALA A 63 -9.49 18.85 -27.25
N PHE A 64 -8.71 19.43 -26.33
CA PHE A 64 -8.52 20.89 -26.23
C PHE A 64 -7.96 21.53 -27.51
N GLY A 65 -7.20 20.79 -28.33
CA GLY A 65 -6.71 21.28 -29.62
C GLY A 65 -7.84 21.78 -30.53
N SER A 66 -8.96 21.06 -30.62
CA SER A 66 -10.13 21.49 -31.39
C SER A 66 -10.76 22.77 -30.83
N PHE A 67 -10.87 22.86 -29.49
CA PHE A 67 -11.37 24.06 -28.82
C PHE A 67 -10.45 25.27 -29.07
N GLN A 68 -9.14 25.10 -28.91
CA GLN A 68 -8.15 26.15 -29.11
C GLN A 68 -8.23 26.72 -30.53
N SER A 69 -8.29 25.87 -31.55
CA SER A 69 -8.41 26.37 -32.92
C SER A 69 -9.74 27.08 -33.18
N PHE A 70 -10.85 26.55 -32.68
CA PHE A 70 -12.16 27.19 -32.83
C PHE A 70 -12.24 28.55 -32.10
N TYR A 71 -11.69 28.62 -30.89
CA TYR A 71 -11.58 29.87 -30.13
C TYR A 71 -10.78 30.93 -30.87
N ALA A 72 -9.62 30.55 -31.43
CA ALA A 72 -8.76 31.49 -32.13
C ALA A 72 -9.36 31.96 -33.46
N LEU A 73 -10.03 31.07 -34.21
CA LEU A 73 -10.44 31.35 -35.58
C LEU A 73 -11.88 31.86 -35.70
N GLU A 74 -12.79 31.45 -34.81
CA GLU A 74 -14.24 31.60 -35.04
C GLU A 74 -14.99 32.21 -33.85
N TYR A 75 -14.54 32.04 -32.60
CA TYR A 75 -15.35 32.39 -31.42
C TYR A 75 -14.84 33.62 -30.64
N ILE A 76 -13.55 33.67 -30.29
CA ILE A 76 -12.93 34.76 -29.50
C ILE A 76 -11.69 35.32 -30.21
N GLN A 77 -11.87 35.72 -31.46
CA GLN A 77 -10.82 36.23 -32.36
C GLN A 77 -10.02 37.43 -31.81
N SER A 78 -10.57 38.15 -30.83
CA SER A 78 -9.91 39.29 -30.18
C SER A 78 -8.84 38.88 -29.16
N SER A 79 -8.81 37.62 -28.74
CA SER A 79 -7.83 37.10 -27.77
C SER A 79 -6.59 36.54 -28.48
N THR A 80 -5.42 36.68 -27.87
CA THR A 80 -4.18 36.15 -28.48
C THR A 80 -4.13 34.63 -28.40
N ALA A 81 -3.39 33.98 -29.30
CA ALA A 81 -3.19 32.53 -29.26
C ALA A 81 -2.57 32.05 -27.93
N SER A 82 -1.74 32.89 -27.31
CA SER A 82 -1.16 32.65 -25.99
C SER A 82 -2.23 32.64 -24.89
N ASP A 83 -3.12 33.64 -24.88
CA ASP A 83 -4.22 33.72 -23.91
C ASP A 83 -5.14 32.50 -24.02
N ILE A 84 -5.47 32.09 -25.24
CA ILE A 84 -6.32 30.91 -25.47
C ILE A 84 -5.64 29.64 -24.95
N ALA A 85 -4.33 29.48 -25.17
CA ALA A 85 -3.58 28.31 -24.70
C ALA A 85 -3.55 28.19 -23.15
N TRP A 86 -3.67 29.32 -22.42
CA TRP A 86 -3.76 29.31 -20.96
C TRP A 86 -5.00 28.58 -20.44
N ILE A 87 -6.12 28.56 -21.18
CA ILE A 87 -7.35 27.88 -20.75
C ILE A 87 -7.10 26.38 -20.54
N GLY A 88 -6.56 25.69 -21.55
CA GLY A 88 -6.29 24.25 -21.48
C GLY A 88 -5.10 23.89 -20.59
N THR A 89 -4.09 24.77 -20.55
CA THR A 89 -2.91 24.57 -19.70
C THR A 89 -3.28 24.64 -18.21
N ILE A 90 -4.08 25.65 -17.80
CA ILE A 90 -4.55 25.77 -16.42
C ILE A 90 -5.49 24.63 -16.04
N GLN A 91 -6.38 24.22 -16.95
CA GLN A 91 -7.24 23.06 -16.73
C GLN A 91 -6.42 21.80 -16.39
N SER A 92 -5.42 21.49 -17.22
CA SER A 92 -4.57 20.32 -17.06
C SER A 92 -3.65 20.42 -15.85
N TRP A 93 -3.16 21.62 -15.52
CA TRP A 93 -2.34 21.85 -14.34
C TRP A 93 -3.14 21.71 -13.04
N LEU A 94 -4.34 22.30 -12.95
CA LEU A 94 -5.23 22.16 -11.79
C LEU A 94 -5.69 20.72 -11.56
N LEU A 95 -5.88 19.95 -12.64
CA LEU A 95 -6.15 18.51 -12.57
C LEU A 95 -5.04 17.77 -11.82
N ILE A 96 -3.77 18.07 -12.10
CA ILE A 96 -2.64 17.36 -11.46
C ILE A 96 -2.33 17.95 -10.07
N VAL A 97 -2.28 19.29 -9.92
CA VAL A 97 -2.03 19.97 -8.63
C VAL A 97 -3.12 19.69 -7.61
N GLY A 98 -4.37 19.49 -8.06
CA GLY A 98 -5.45 19.01 -7.21
C GLY A 98 -5.12 17.72 -6.46
N GLY A 99 -4.09 16.97 -6.91
CA GLY A 99 -3.43 15.87 -6.19
C GLY A 99 -3.07 16.18 -4.74
N LEU A 100 -2.60 17.40 -4.46
CA LEU A 100 -2.18 17.82 -3.12
C LEU A 100 -3.34 17.85 -2.12
N LEU A 101 -4.55 18.20 -2.59
CA LEU A 101 -5.76 18.22 -1.76
C LEU A 101 -6.47 16.87 -1.79
N SER A 102 -6.55 16.25 -2.95
CA SER A 102 -7.27 14.98 -3.14
C SER A 102 -6.57 13.80 -2.45
N GLY A 103 -5.24 13.76 -2.38
CA GLY A 103 -4.48 12.72 -1.68
C GLY A 103 -4.86 12.58 -0.19
N PRO A 104 -4.71 13.64 0.62
CA PRO A 104 -5.13 13.64 2.03
C PRO A 104 -6.62 13.34 2.21
N LEU A 105 -7.50 13.95 1.39
CA LEU A 105 -8.95 13.70 1.46
C LEU A 105 -9.29 12.22 1.18
N PHE A 106 -8.60 11.61 0.23
CA PHE A 106 -8.73 10.20 -0.08
C PHE A 106 -8.29 9.31 1.07
N ASP A 107 -7.13 9.62 1.68
CA ASP A 107 -6.61 8.86 2.82
C ASP A 107 -7.47 9.02 4.09
N LEU A 108 -8.18 10.14 4.24
CA LEU A 108 -9.20 10.37 5.27
C LEU A 108 -10.52 9.60 5.02
N GLY A 109 -10.68 9.00 3.84
CA GLY A 109 -11.86 8.22 3.47
C GLY A 109 -12.97 9.03 2.79
N TYR A 110 -12.74 10.29 2.41
CA TYR A 110 -13.73 11.15 1.74
C TYR A 110 -13.86 10.89 0.23
N TYR A 111 -13.49 9.71 -0.25
CA TYR A 111 -13.45 9.42 -1.68
C TYR A 111 -14.84 9.49 -2.35
N LYS A 112 -15.93 9.23 -1.61
CA LYS A 112 -17.30 9.31 -2.13
C LYS A 112 -17.70 10.76 -2.40
N GLU A 113 -17.41 11.62 -1.43
CA GLU A 113 -17.64 13.06 -1.48
C GLU A 113 -16.79 13.68 -2.60
N MET A 114 -15.54 13.26 -2.74
CA MET A 114 -14.66 13.68 -3.83
C MET A 114 -15.22 13.31 -5.20
N ILE A 115 -15.70 12.07 -5.39
CA ILE A 115 -16.32 11.63 -6.65
C ILE A 115 -17.55 12.48 -6.97
N PHE A 116 -18.42 12.72 -5.98
CA PHE A 116 -19.64 13.50 -6.17
C PHE A 116 -19.35 14.98 -6.49
N ILE A 117 -18.53 15.64 -5.66
CA ILE A 117 -18.20 17.07 -5.81
C ILE A 117 -17.41 17.30 -7.11
N GLY A 118 -16.39 16.47 -7.36
CA GLY A 118 -15.56 16.59 -8.55
C GLY A 118 -16.36 16.39 -9.84
N SER A 119 -17.25 15.40 -9.88
CA SER A 119 -18.13 15.16 -11.03
C SER A 119 -19.11 16.31 -11.26
N SER A 120 -19.69 16.83 -10.16
CA SER A 120 -20.62 17.95 -10.23
C SER A 120 -19.95 19.22 -10.76
N LEU A 121 -18.73 19.53 -10.29
CA LEU A 121 -17.95 20.67 -10.79
C LEU A 121 -17.56 20.50 -12.26
N GLY A 122 -17.16 19.29 -12.68
CA GLY A 122 -16.84 19.01 -14.09
C GLY A 122 -18.03 19.24 -15.02
N VAL A 123 -19.20 18.69 -14.68
CA VAL A 123 -20.43 18.88 -15.47
C VAL A 123 -20.89 20.33 -15.42
N LEU A 124 -20.87 20.97 -14.24
CA LEU A 124 -21.22 22.38 -14.09
C LEU A 124 -20.34 23.26 -14.98
N GLY A 125 -19.02 23.06 -14.94
CA GLY A 125 -18.08 23.80 -15.79
C GLY A 125 -18.37 23.64 -17.27
N MET A 126 -18.64 22.40 -17.73
CA MET A 126 -19.00 22.13 -19.12
C MET A 126 -20.34 22.78 -19.53
N MET A 127 -21.34 22.76 -18.64
CA MET A 127 -22.64 23.38 -18.89
C MET A 127 -22.57 24.90 -18.86
N MET A 128 -21.79 25.48 -17.95
CA MET A 128 -21.57 26.93 -17.89
C MET A 128 -20.76 27.44 -19.08
N LEU A 129 -19.83 26.63 -19.61
CA LEU A 129 -19.12 26.94 -20.85
C LEU A 129 -20.09 27.17 -22.03
N SER A 130 -21.25 26.50 -22.04
CA SER A 130 -22.28 26.71 -23.07
C SER A 130 -22.89 28.12 -23.12
N LEU A 131 -22.71 28.89 -22.04
CA LEU A 131 -23.22 30.25 -21.91
C LEU A 131 -22.11 31.30 -22.06
N ALA A 132 -20.85 30.86 -22.18
CA ALA A 132 -19.69 31.74 -22.18
C ALA A 132 -19.44 32.32 -23.57
N ASN A 133 -19.46 33.65 -23.67
CA ASN A 133 -19.20 34.39 -24.91
C ASN A 133 -17.94 35.27 -24.84
N GLN A 134 -17.25 35.27 -23.69
CA GLN A 134 -16.06 36.08 -23.44
C GLN A 134 -14.94 35.21 -22.86
N TYR A 135 -13.69 35.60 -23.13
CA TYR A 135 -12.50 34.90 -22.67
C TYR A 135 -12.54 34.55 -21.18
N TYR A 136 -12.85 35.51 -20.30
CA TYR A 136 -12.88 35.27 -18.85
C TYR A 136 -13.92 34.23 -18.42
N ALA A 137 -15.09 34.23 -19.07
CA ALA A 137 -16.13 33.24 -18.78
C ALA A 137 -15.73 31.83 -19.23
N ILE A 138 -15.06 31.72 -20.38
CA ILE A 138 -14.49 30.46 -20.88
C ILE A 138 -13.37 29.98 -19.94
N PHE A 139 -12.46 30.88 -19.56
CA PHE A 139 -11.35 30.56 -18.66
C PHE A 139 -11.84 30.10 -17.28
N LEU A 140 -12.84 30.76 -16.70
CA LEU A 140 -13.40 30.38 -15.41
C LEU A 140 -14.16 29.04 -15.45
N SER A 141 -14.95 28.81 -16.50
CA SER A 141 -15.74 27.58 -16.65
C SER A 141 -14.86 26.39 -17.02
N GLN A 142 -14.09 26.48 -18.11
CA GLN A 142 -13.30 25.38 -18.65
C GLN A 142 -11.94 25.21 -17.94
N GLY A 143 -11.23 26.32 -17.72
CA GLY A 143 -9.91 26.31 -17.09
C GLY A 143 -10.01 25.97 -15.60
N VAL A 144 -10.73 26.80 -14.84
CA VAL A 144 -10.73 26.73 -13.37
C VAL A 144 -11.75 25.74 -12.83
N CYS A 145 -13.04 25.90 -13.15
CA CYS A 145 -14.10 25.09 -12.55
C CYS A 145 -13.95 23.59 -12.90
N MET A 146 -13.75 23.27 -14.18
CA MET A 146 -13.48 21.88 -14.59
C MET A 146 -12.13 21.39 -14.08
N GLY A 147 -11.08 22.21 -14.12
CA GLY A 147 -9.75 21.82 -13.62
C GLY A 147 -9.77 21.42 -12.13
N LEU A 148 -10.44 22.20 -11.28
CA LEU A 148 -10.63 21.87 -9.86
C LEU A 148 -11.48 20.62 -9.66
N GLY A 149 -12.59 20.49 -10.41
CA GLY A 149 -13.43 19.29 -10.36
C GLY A 149 -12.68 18.03 -10.75
N PHE A 150 -11.92 18.09 -11.84
CA PHE A 150 -11.08 17.00 -12.34
C PHE A 150 -9.93 16.63 -11.38
N GLY A 151 -9.34 17.63 -10.73
CA GLY A 151 -8.30 17.39 -9.72
C GLY A 151 -8.78 16.60 -8.50
N LEU A 152 -10.04 16.78 -8.11
CA LEU A 152 -10.67 15.96 -7.05
C LEU A 152 -10.92 14.51 -7.48
N LEU A 153 -11.09 14.25 -8.78
CA LEU A 153 -11.41 12.93 -9.32
C LEU A 153 -10.18 12.09 -9.67
N TYR A 154 -9.05 12.73 -9.97
CA TYR A 154 -7.86 12.05 -10.48
C TYR A 154 -7.27 11.04 -9.50
N VAL A 155 -6.89 11.47 -8.29
CA VAL A 155 -6.31 10.59 -7.27
C VAL A 155 -7.23 9.42 -6.86
N PRO A 156 -8.53 9.61 -6.54
CA PRO A 156 -9.37 8.48 -6.14
C PRO A 156 -9.55 7.45 -7.25
N SER A 157 -9.60 7.87 -8.52
CA SER A 157 -9.73 6.94 -9.65
C SER A 157 -8.52 5.99 -9.78
N ILE A 158 -7.31 6.47 -9.49
CA ILE A 158 -6.08 5.67 -9.54
C ILE A 158 -5.89 4.87 -8.26
N ALA A 159 -6.11 5.50 -7.10
CA ALA A 159 -5.84 4.91 -5.80
C ALA A 159 -6.80 3.75 -5.46
N LEU A 160 -8.08 3.85 -5.83
CA LEU A 160 -9.05 2.75 -5.66
C LEU A 160 -8.64 1.52 -6.47
N VAL A 161 -8.30 1.71 -7.76
CA VAL A 161 -7.83 0.60 -8.61
C VAL A 161 -6.53 -0.01 -8.07
N SER A 162 -5.61 0.84 -7.59
CA SER A 162 -4.33 0.37 -7.04
C SER A 162 -4.46 -0.44 -5.76
N ARG A 163 -5.46 -0.13 -4.92
CA ARG A 163 -5.78 -0.88 -3.69
C ARG A 163 -6.42 -2.24 -3.99
N SER A 164 -7.27 -2.31 -5.01
CA SER A 164 -8.03 -3.53 -5.33
C SER A 164 -7.22 -4.61 -6.03
N PHE A 165 -6.05 -4.27 -6.59
CA PHE A 165 -5.15 -5.22 -7.24
C PHE A 165 -3.76 -5.18 -6.62
N THR A 166 -3.27 -6.34 -6.21
CA THR A 166 -1.88 -6.53 -5.75
C THR A 166 -1.00 -7.09 -6.87
N THR A 167 -1.39 -8.22 -7.48
CA THR A 167 -0.57 -8.93 -8.49
C THR A 167 -0.68 -8.32 -9.89
N ARG A 168 -1.90 -7.93 -10.31
CA ARG A 168 -2.18 -7.39 -11.67
C ARG A 168 -2.40 -5.88 -11.68
N ARG A 169 -1.80 -5.16 -10.73
CA ARG A 169 -1.99 -3.71 -10.53
C ARG A 169 -1.68 -2.89 -11.78
N ALA A 170 -0.54 -3.14 -12.42
CA ALA A 170 -0.13 -2.41 -13.62
C ALA A 170 -1.15 -2.56 -14.76
N VAL A 171 -1.64 -3.78 -15.00
CA VAL A 171 -2.63 -4.08 -16.03
C VAL A 171 -3.96 -3.38 -15.74
N ALA A 172 -4.42 -3.44 -14.48
CA ALA A 172 -5.66 -2.78 -14.07
C ALA A 172 -5.60 -1.26 -14.28
N LEU A 173 -4.46 -0.62 -13.94
CA LEU A 173 -4.20 0.79 -14.21
C LEU A 173 -4.05 1.09 -15.71
N GLY A 174 -3.42 0.19 -16.48
CA GLY A 174 -3.33 0.31 -17.94
C GLY A 174 -4.71 0.36 -18.59
N VAL A 175 -5.59 -0.56 -18.21
CA VAL A 175 -6.96 -0.62 -18.73
C VAL A 175 -7.77 0.60 -18.29
N SER A 176 -7.74 0.99 -17.00
CA SER A 176 -8.51 2.15 -16.54
C SER A 176 -8.02 3.45 -17.18
N THR A 177 -6.71 3.66 -17.28
CA THR A 177 -6.15 4.88 -17.88
C THR A 177 -6.37 4.95 -19.37
N SER A 178 -6.60 3.85 -20.09
CA SER A 178 -6.98 3.87 -21.51
C SER A 178 -8.29 4.62 -21.79
N GLY A 179 -9.09 4.93 -20.76
CA GLY A 179 -10.23 5.84 -20.88
C GLY A 179 -9.84 7.21 -21.43
N ALA A 180 -8.69 7.74 -21.01
CA ALA A 180 -8.21 9.08 -21.39
C ALA A 180 -8.08 9.29 -22.92
N PRO A 181 -7.28 8.49 -23.66
CA PRO A 181 -7.22 8.63 -25.12
C PRO A 181 -8.55 8.29 -25.81
N ALA A 182 -9.34 7.34 -25.28
CA ALA A 182 -10.67 7.04 -25.82
C ALA A 182 -11.61 8.26 -25.75
N GLY A 183 -11.62 8.96 -24.61
CA GLY A 183 -12.37 10.19 -24.42
C GLY A 183 -11.87 11.32 -25.31
N GLY A 184 -10.55 11.42 -25.51
CA GLY A 184 -9.96 12.39 -26.44
C GLY A 184 -10.48 12.24 -27.86
N ILE A 185 -10.54 11.00 -28.38
CA ILE A 185 -11.08 10.72 -29.72
C ILE A 185 -12.56 11.10 -29.79
N ILE A 186 -13.38 10.60 -28.84
CA ILE A 186 -14.83 10.84 -28.87
C ILE A 186 -15.17 12.32 -28.72
N TYR A 187 -14.55 13.05 -27.78
CA TYR A 187 -14.82 14.48 -27.61
C TYR A 187 -14.35 15.32 -28.79
N THR A 188 -13.21 14.98 -29.40
CA THR A 188 -12.74 15.65 -30.63
C THR A 188 -13.74 15.45 -31.77
N VAL A 189 -14.23 14.22 -31.98
CA VAL A 189 -15.22 13.90 -33.02
C VAL A 189 -16.55 14.59 -32.74
N MET A 190 -17.05 14.54 -31.50
CA MET A 190 -18.28 15.22 -31.09
C MET A 190 -18.19 16.72 -31.38
N PHE A 191 -17.09 17.36 -30.98
CA PHE A 191 -16.88 18.78 -31.22
C PHE A 191 -16.89 19.09 -32.72
N ASN A 192 -16.04 18.42 -33.51
CA ASN A 192 -15.88 18.72 -34.93
C ASN A 192 -17.15 18.44 -35.76
N GLN A 193 -17.96 17.45 -35.40
CA GLN A 193 -19.16 17.07 -36.17
C GLN A 193 -20.43 17.82 -35.74
N LEU A 194 -20.55 18.17 -34.45
CA LEU A 194 -21.75 18.84 -33.94
C LEU A 194 -21.66 20.36 -34.07
N ILE A 195 -20.44 20.94 -34.04
CA ILE A 195 -20.25 22.39 -34.03
C ILE A 195 -20.88 23.08 -35.25
N SER A 196 -20.76 22.48 -36.44
CA SER A 196 -21.30 23.02 -37.68
C SER A 196 -22.83 22.94 -37.77
N ASN A 197 -23.44 21.97 -37.10
CA ASN A 197 -24.88 21.69 -37.19
C ASN A 197 -25.69 22.32 -36.06
N LEU A 198 -25.13 22.35 -34.83
CA LEU A 198 -25.84 22.75 -33.61
C LEU A 198 -25.31 24.05 -33.00
N GLY A 199 -24.18 24.55 -33.49
CA GLY A 199 -23.47 25.68 -32.92
C GLY A 199 -22.77 25.34 -31.59
N PHE A 200 -21.97 26.29 -31.10
CA PHE A 200 -21.12 26.07 -29.92
C PHE A 200 -21.92 25.72 -28.65
N PRO A 201 -22.97 26.47 -28.24
CA PRO A 201 -23.68 26.19 -26.99
C PRO A 201 -24.25 24.78 -26.89
N TRP A 202 -24.90 24.29 -27.95
CA TRP A 202 -25.50 22.95 -27.94
C TRP A 202 -24.46 21.84 -28.07
N THR A 203 -23.39 22.08 -28.83
CA THR A 203 -22.26 21.13 -28.93
C THR A 203 -21.67 20.83 -27.56
N VAL A 204 -21.33 21.86 -26.79
CA VAL A 204 -20.76 21.66 -25.45
C VAL A 204 -21.77 21.11 -24.43
N ARG A 205 -23.08 21.39 -24.57
CA ARG A 205 -24.13 20.76 -23.75
C ARG A 205 -24.24 19.26 -24.03
N CYS A 206 -24.22 18.85 -25.30
CA CYS A 206 -24.19 17.43 -25.67
C CYS A 206 -22.99 16.71 -25.03
N MET A 207 -21.81 17.33 -25.07
CA MET A 207 -20.62 16.83 -24.36
C MET A 207 -20.84 16.78 -22.84
N GLY A 208 -21.46 17.80 -22.25
CA GLY A 208 -21.83 17.84 -20.83
C GLY A 208 -22.80 16.74 -20.41
N PHE A 209 -23.77 16.37 -21.25
CA PHE A 209 -24.68 15.25 -20.99
C PHE A 209 -23.97 13.89 -21.04
N VAL A 210 -23.05 13.70 -21.99
CA VAL A 210 -22.19 12.51 -22.02
C VAL A 210 -21.33 12.42 -20.76
N MET A 211 -20.72 13.55 -20.36
CA MET A 211 -19.93 13.63 -19.14
C MET A 211 -20.76 13.28 -17.90
N LEU A 212 -21.98 13.80 -17.78
CA LEU A 212 -22.90 13.50 -16.69
C LEU A 212 -23.26 12.00 -16.64
N ALA A 213 -23.59 11.39 -17.79
CA ALA A 213 -23.95 9.98 -17.86
C ALA A 213 -22.79 9.08 -17.41
N LEU A 214 -21.59 9.36 -17.91
CA LEU A 214 -20.39 8.59 -17.59
C LEU A 214 -19.93 8.79 -16.13
N PHE A 215 -19.99 9.99 -15.58
CA PHE A 215 -19.69 10.22 -14.16
C PHE A 215 -20.74 9.57 -13.24
N SER A 216 -22.02 9.60 -13.63
CA SER A 216 -23.07 8.91 -12.86
C SER A 216 -22.84 7.40 -12.84
N ALA A 217 -22.49 6.81 -13.99
CA ALA A 217 -22.10 5.40 -14.06
C ALA A 217 -20.85 5.11 -13.22
N ALA A 218 -19.83 5.97 -13.27
CA ALA A 218 -18.62 5.81 -12.48
C ALA A 218 -18.89 5.86 -10.97
N ALA A 219 -19.77 6.75 -10.51
CA ALA A 219 -20.14 6.85 -9.10
C ALA A 219 -20.77 5.54 -8.61
N VAL A 220 -21.66 4.91 -9.39
CA VAL A 220 -22.25 3.61 -9.03
C VAL A 220 -21.18 2.50 -8.98
N LEU A 221 -20.27 2.48 -9.95
CA LEU A 221 -19.24 1.45 -10.07
C LEU A 221 -18.14 1.54 -8.99
N LEU A 222 -17.84 2.75 -8.50
CA LEU A 222 -16.76 3.00 -7.54
C LEU A 222 -17.22 3.00 -6.07
N VAL A 223 -18.48 3.33 -5.79
CA VAL A 223 -19.00 3.56 -4.42
C VAL A 223 -19.52 2.27 -3.73
N VAL A 224 -19.24 1.09 -4.29
CA VAL A 224 -19.64 -0.20 -3.72
C VAL A 224 -19.04 -0.39 -2.30
N PRO A 225 -19.84 -0.75 -1.27
CA PRO A 225 -19.36 -0.81 0.12
C PRO A 225 -18.23 -1.83 0.34
N GLU A 226 -17.11 -1.38 0.90
CA GLU A 226 -16.08 -2.25 1.48
C GLU A 226 -16.65 -2.89 2.76
N ARG A 227 -16.59 -4.22 2.87
CA ARG A 227 -17.15 -4.96 4.01
C ARG A 227 -16.27 -4.86 5.28
N ASN A 228 -15.04 -4.31 5.19
CA ASN A 228 -14.06 -4.42 6.28
C ASN A 228 -13.09 -3.24 6.47
N THR A 229 -13.45 -2.02 6.05
CA THR A 229 -12.71 -0.83 6.47
C THR A 229 -13.48 -0.12 7.58
N LYS A 230 -13.11 -0.40 8.84
CA LYS A 230 -13.38 0.54 9.93
C LYS A 230 -12.94 1.91 9.42
N ARG A 231 -13.85 2.89 9.40
CA ARG A 231 -13.50 4.29 9.12
C ARG A 231 -12.28 4.61 9.98
N PRO A 232 -11.19 5.18 9.42
CA PRO A 232 -10.05 5.57 10.24
C PRO A 232 -10.59 6.45 11.38
N GLU A 233 -10.20 6.13 12.62
CA GLU A 233 -10.70 6.84 13.78
C GLU A 233 -10.45 8.34 13.60
N ARG A 234 -11.48 9.14 13.90
CA ARG A 234 -11.52 10.61 13.70
C ARG A 234 -10.41 11.38 14.44
N THR A 235 -9.57 10.70 15.20
CA THR A 235 -8.59 11.23 16.16
C THR A 235 -7.24 11.59 15.53
N GLN A 236 -6.85 11.04 14.37
CA GLN A 236 -5.62 11.46 13.70
C GLN A 236 -5.86 12.63 12.74
N ARG A 237 -5.59 13.87 13.18
CA ARG A 237 -5.38 15.03 12.28
C ARG A 237 -4.20 14.72 11.36
N ARG A 238 -4.45 14.09 10.21
CA ARG A 238 -3.43 13.91 9.19
C ARG A 238 -3.19 15.24 8.49
N SER A 239 -1.94 15.70 8.52
CA SER A 239 -1.49 16.90 7.85
C SER A 239 -1.68 16.77 6.33
N LEU A 240 -2.04 17.86 5.65
CA LEU A 240 -2.09 17.94 4.17
C LEU A 240 -0.73 17.61 3.54
N LEU A 241 0.34 17.81 4.30
CA LEU A 241 1.72 17.53 3.91
C LEU A 241 2.34 16.56 4.92
N ASP A 242 2.87 15.45 4.42
CA ASP A 242 3.72 14.58 5.22
C ASP A 242 5.18 15.02 5.07
N THR A 243 5.72 15.68 6.10
CA THR A 243 7.11 16.16 6.09
C THR A 243 8.14 15.03 5.97
N GLN A 244 7.75 13.78 6.25
CA GLN A 244 8.62 12.63 6.07
C GLN A 244 8.97 12.42 4.59
N ALA A 245 8.02 12.68 3.68
CA ALA A 245 8.23 12.53 2.24
C ALA A 245 9.39 13.41 1.74
N PHE A 246 9.52 14.63 2.26
CA PHE A 246 10.60 15.55 1.87
C PHE A 246 12.00 15.11 2.33
N LYS A 247 12.09 14.18 3.29
CA LYS A 247 13.35 13.61 3.76
C LYS A 247 13.66 12.27 3.09
N ASP A 248 12.71 11.72 2.33
CA ASP A 248 12.81 10.41 1.72
C ASP A 248 13.48 10.48 0.34
N ILE A 249 14.61 9.78 0.18
CA ILE A 249 15.38 9.77 -1.07
C ILE A 249 14.59 9.11 -2.21
N PRO A 250 13.97 7.91 -2.02
CA PRO A 250 13.09 7.32 -3.02
C PRO A 250 11.98 8.25 -3.52
N PHE A 251 11.34 9.02 -2.63
CA PHE A 251 10.34 10.03 -3.00
C PHE A 251 10.90 11.07 -3.96
N TRP A 252 12.06 11.66 -3.67
CA TRP A 252 12.67 12.69 -4.52
C TRP A 252 13.14 12.13 -5.86
N SER A 253 13.80 10.97 -5.85
CA SER A 253 14.24 10.32 -7.08
C SER A 253 13.06 9.98 -8.00
N PHE A 254 11.93 9.52 -7.45
CA PHE A 254 10.69 9.30 -8.22
C PHE A 254 10.15 10.61 -8.78
N THR A 255 10.02 11.63 -7.92
CA THR A 255 9.39 12.90 -8.26
C THR A 255 10.17 13.64 -9.35
N VAL A 256 11.50 13.65 -9.25
CA VAL A 256 12.40 14.27 -10.24
C VAL A 256 12.35 13.50 -11.56
N ALA A 257 12.41 12.17 -11.53
CA ALA A 257 12.31 11.37 -12.76
C ALA A 257 10.97 11.59 -13.47
N ASN A 258 9.87 11.58 -12.71
CA ASN A 258 8.53 11.80 -13.24
C ASN A 258 8.35 13.23 -13.78
N PHE A 259 8.95 14.24 -13.12
CA PHE A 259 8.98 15.62 -13.62
C PHE A 259 9.60 15.72 -15.02
N PHE A 260 10.82 15.18 -15.21
CA PHE A 260 11.50 15.25 -16.51
C PHE A 260 10.80 14.44 -17.62
N LEU A 261 10.20 13.30 -17.27
CA LEU A 261 9.38 12.54 -18.21
C LEU A 261 8.15 13.33 -18.65
N TYR A 262 7.42 13.96 -17.73
CA TYR A 262 6.24 14.77 -18.06
C TYR A 262 6.58 16.05 -18.82
N LEU A 263 7.75 16.64 -18.57
CA LEU A 263 8.23 17.85 -19.23
C LEU A 263 8.33 17.65 -20.76
N GLY A 264 8.79 16.48 -21.19
CA GLY A 264 8.92 16.13 -22.61
C GLY A 264 7.71 15.40 -23.20
N TYR A 265 6.87 14.74 -22.38
CA TYR A 265 5.80 13.84 -22.83
C TYR A 265 4.68 14.51 -23.64
N ILE A 266 4.19 15.68 -23.21
CA ILE A 266 2.98 16.25 -23.83
C ILE A 266 3.29 16.93 -25.18
N THR A 267 4.53 17.35 -25.36
CA THR A 267 4.97 18.19 -26.47
C THR A 267 4.66 17.58 -27.84
N PRO A 268 4.99 16.30 -28.15
CA PRO A 268 4.68 15.75 -29.47
C PRO A 268 3.18 15.72 -29.78
N PHE A 269 2.31 15.45 -28.79
CA PHE A 269 0.86 15.45 -29.03
C PHE A 269 0.32 16.82 -29.48
N TYR A 270 0.89 17.92 -28.97
CA TYR A 270 0.49 19.27 -29.40
C TYR A 270 1.02 19.64 -30.78
N TYR A 271 2.23 19.21 -31.13
CA TYR A 271 2.87 19.60 -32.38
C TYR A 271 2.63 18.61 -33.53
N ILE A 272 2.03 17.43 -33.30
CA ILE A 272 1.69 16.49 -34.37
C ILE A 272 0.82 17.13 -35.46
N PRO A 273 -0.32 17.80 -35.13
CA PRO A 273 -1.15 18.44 -36.15
C PRO A 273 -0.41 19.56 -36.87
N THR A 274 0.24 20.46 -36.12
CA THR A 274 0.96 21.61 -36.68
C THR A 274 2.11 21.18 -37.59
N TYR A 275 2.87 20.13 -37.24
CA TYR A 275 3.93 19.59 -38.09
C TYR A 275 3.38 18.99 -39.39
N ALA A 276 2.25 18.27 -39.31
CA ALA A 276 1.60 17.71 -40.49
C ALA A 276 1.11 18.81 -41.44
N GLU A 277 0.55 19.89 -40.91
CA GLU A 277 0.02 21.00 -41.72
C GLU A 277 1.13 21.88 -42.29
N THR A 278 2.08 22.34 -41.47
CA THR A 278 3.05 23.35 -41.92
C THR A 278 4.29 22.74 -42.57
N LYS A 279 4.76 21.56 -42.13
CA LYS A 279 6.01 20.97 -42.64
C LYS A 279 5.79 19.93 -43.72
N LEU A 280 4.68 19.18 -43.64
CA LEU A 280 4.30 18.16 -44.62
C LEU A 280 3.19 18.63 -45.57
N GLU A 281 2.70 19.86 -45.42
CA GLU A 281 1.69 20.50 -46.28
C GLU A 281 0.41 19.65 -46.44
N THR A 282 0.01 18.94 -45.39
CA THR A 282 -1.19 18.10 -45.41
C THR A 282 -2.47 18.88 -45.10
N SER A 283 -3.64 18.28 -45.41
CA SER A 283 -4.92 18.87 -45.04
C SER A 283 -5.16 18.81 -43.52
N ARG A 284 -5.87 19.80 -42.98
CA ARG A 284 -6.27 19.86 -41.56
C ARG A 284 -7.00 18.62 -41.06
N THR A 285 -7.82 18.01 -41.92
CA THR A 285 -8.50 16.73 -41.64
C THR A 285 -7.50 15.59 -41.49
N LEU A 286 -6.51 15.50 -42.38
CA LEU A 286 -5.48 14.46 -42.31
C LEU A 286 -4.57 14.66 -41.09
N ALA A 287 -4.17 15.88 -40.78
CA ALA A 287 -3.39 16.21 -39.58
C ALA A 287 -4.11 15.79 -38.28
N SER A 288 -5.41 16.09 -38.20
CA SER A 288 -6.26 15.66 -37.07
C SER A 288 -6.40 14.13 -37.00
N ASN A 289 -6.51 13.45 -38.15
CA ASN A 289 -6.55 12.00 -38.21
C ASN A 289 -5.25 11.35 -37.70
N ILE A 290 -4.09 11.94 -37.99
CA ILE A 290 -2.80 11.43 -37.49
C ILE A 290 -2.72 11.51 -35.97
N LEU A 291 -3.23 12.60 -35.38
CA LEU A 291 -3.36 12.71 -33.91
C LEU A 291 -4.30 11.63 -33.36
N MET A 292 -5.45 11.40 -33.99
CA MET A 292 -6.39 10.34 -33.57
C MET A 292 -5.78 8.94 -33.67
N ILE A 293 -4.97 8.66 -34.70
CA ILE A 293 -4.22 7.40 -34.84
C ILE A 293 -3.25 7.23 -33.66
N SER A 294 -2.50 8.28 -33.30
CA SER A 294 -1.60 8.24 -32.14
C SER A 294 -2.35 7.90 -30.84
N GLN A 295 -3.51 8.53 -30.61
CA GLN A 295 -4.34 8.25 -29.43
C GLN A 295 -4.89 6.82 -29.43
N ALA A 296 -5.31 6.31 -30.60
CA ALA A 296 -5.78 4.93 -30.73
C ALA A 296 -4.65 3.92 -30.44
N CYS A 297 -3.44 4.16 -30.95
CA CYS A 297 -2.26 3.38 -30.61
C CYS A 297 -1.94 3.46 -29.11
N SER A 298 -2.19 4.60 -28.46
CA SER A 298 -2.00 4.75 -27.01
C SER A 298 -2.89 3.83 -26.19
N ILE A 299 -4.15 3.62 -26.59
CA ILE A 299 -5.05 2.66 -25.94
C ILE A 299 -4.45 1.26 -25.94
N ILE A 300 -3.96 0.82 -27.10
CA ILE A 300 -3.37 -0.52 -27.29
C ILE A 300 -2.05 -0.62 -26.50
N GLY A 301 -1.19 0.40 -26.63
CA GLY A 301 0.11 0.45 -25.98
C GLY A 301 0.02 0.43 -24.46
N ARG A 302 -0.94 1.15 -23.86
CA ARG A 302 -1.20 1.13 -22.41
C ARG A 302 -1.50 -0.28 -21.90
N VAL A 303 -2.31 -1.06 -22.62
CA VAL A 303 -2.67 -2.43 -22.22
C VAL A 303 -1.49 -3.38 -22.42
N VAL A 304 -0.86 -3.36 -23.60
CA VAL A 304 0.23 -4.29 -23.94
C VAL A 304 1.46 -4.07 -23.05
N LEU A 305 1.86 -2.82 -22.84
CA LEU A 305 3.07 -2.49 -22.06
C LEU A 305 2.84 -2.65 -20.56
N THR A 306 1.61 -2.54 -20.08
CA THR A 306 1.30 -2.86 -18.67
C THR A 306 1.17 -4.36 -18.42
N ILE A 307 0.81 -5.17 -19.42
CA ILE A 307 0.96 -6.64 -19.37
C ILE A 307 2.44 -7.00 -19.34
N PHE A 308 3.28 -6.36 -20.15
CA PHE A 308 4.73 -6.53 -20.06
C PHE A 308 5.26 -6.17 -18.66
N ALA A 309 4.76 -5.09 -18.07
CA ALA A 309 5.08 -4.69 -16.69
C ALA A 309 4.66 -5.70 -15.62
N HIS A 310 3.61 -6.48 -15.86
CA HIS A 310 3.22 -7.56 -14.96
C HIS A 310 4.25 -8.71 -14.94
N HIS A 311 4.86 -9.01 -16.09
CA HIS A 311 5.82 -10.11 -16.20
C HIS A 311 7.26 -9.71 -15.84
N TYR A 312 7.70 -8.53 -16.27
CA TYR A 312 9.10 -8.09 -16.14
C TYR A 312 9.29 -7.02 -15.06
N GLY A 313 8.22 -6.62 -14.37
CA GLY A 313 8.25 -5.58 -13.35
C GLY A 313 7.96 -4.18 -13.90
N SER A 314 7.25 -3.39 -13.09
CA SER A 314 6.76 -2.07 -13.49
C SER A 314 7.87 -1.03 -13.63
N MET A 315 8.94 -1.14 -12.84
CA MET A 315 10.08 -0.21 -12.91
C MET A 315 10.87 -0.37 -14.22
N ILE A 316 11.17 -1.61 -14.63
CA ILE A 316 11.89 -1.88 -15.89
C ILE A 316 11.06 -1.37 -17.07
N SER A 317 9.77 -1.67 -17.07
CA SER A 317 8.85 -1.23 -18.13
C SER A 317 8.77 0.30 -18.21
N TRP A 318 8.78 0.99 -17.06
CA TRP A 318 8.75 2.45 -17.02
C TRP A 318 10.02 3.06 -17.63
N ILE A 319 11.20 2.53 -17.27
CA ILE A 319 12.50 2.94 -17.83
C ILE A 319 12.51 2.70 -19.35
N SER A 320 12.15 1.49 -19.79
CA SER A 320 12.17 1.12 -21.20
C SER A 320 11.24 2.01 -22.03
N CYS A 321 10.01 2.25 -21.55
CA CYS A 321 9.08 3.14 -22.26
C CYS A 321 9.58 4.58 -22.29
N GLY A 322 10.23 5.05 -21.22
CA GLY A 322 10.79 6.42 -21.16
C GLY A 322 11.92 6.62 -22.15
N ILE A 323 12.89 5.71 -22.19
CA ILE A 323 14.02 5.74 -23.13
C ILE A 323 13.51 5.62 -24.57
N LEU A 324 12.66 4.64 -24.86
CA LEU A 324 12.13 4.43 -26.22
C LEU A 324 11.30 5.63 -26.70
N SER A 325 10.49 6.24 -25.82
CA SER A 325 9.73 7.46 -26.17
C SER A 325 10.66 8.64 -26.45
N GLY A 326 11.70 8.83 -25.64
CA GLY A 326 12.70 9.88 -25.86
C GLY A 326 13.48 9.67 -27.17
N MET A 327 13.86 8.42 -27.47
CA MET A 327 14.47 8.06 -28.75
C MET A 327 13.53 8.33 -29.93
N LEU A 328 12.24 8.03 -29.81
CA LEU A 328 11.25 8.33 -30.85
C LEU A 328 11.11 9.83 -31.12
N CYS A 329 11.16 10.67 -30.08
CA CYS A 329 11.17 12.12 -30.26
C CYS A 329 12.39 12.61 -31.06
N ILE A 330 13.55 11.95 -30.92
CA ILE A 330 14.74 12.27 -31.70
C ILE A 330 14.61 11.73 -33.13
N THR A 331 14.08 10.52 -33.33
CA THR A 331 13.89 9.96 -34.68
C THR A 331 12.83 10.70 -35.49
N TRP A 332 11.93 11.45 -34.84
CA TRP A 332 11.01 12.40 -35.49
C TRP A 332 11.74 13.38 -36.43
N ILE A 333 13.00 13.74 -36.17
CA ILE A 333 13.83 14.57 -37.07
C ILE A 333 13.85 14.02 -38.50
N SER A 334 13.86 12.68 -38.64
CA SER A 334 13.92 11.99 -39.93
C SER A 334 12.56 11.84 -40.63
N ALA A 335 11.45 12.23 -39.99
CA ALA A 335 10.09 12.01 -40.50
C ALA A 335 9.66 13.05 -41.55
N SER A 336 10.46 13.21 -42.61
CA SER A 336 10.18 14.16 -43.70
C SER A 336 9.18 13.64 -44.75
N SER A 337 8.53 12.50 -44.51
CA SER A 337 7.44 12.00 -45.38
C SER A 337 6.23 11.60 -44.56
N LEU A 338 5.05 11.71 -45.16
CA LEU A 338 3.77 11.38 -44.53
C LEU A 338 3.76 9.97 -43.92
N ALA A 339 4.25 8.96 -44.64
CA ALA A 339 4.30 7.58 -44.15
C ALA A 339 5.20 7.43 -42.90
N ARG A 340 6.39 8.04 -42.92
CA ARG A 340 7.31 8.01 -41.77
C ARG A 340 6.73 8.75 -40.57
N PHE A 341 6.02 9.84 -40.82
CA PHE A 341 5.38 10.63 -39.78
C PHE A 341 4.18 9.92 -39.13
N ILE A 342 3.35 9.23 -39.92
CA ILE A 342 2.27 8.37 -39.39
C ILE A 342 2.85 7.24 -38.52
N LEU A 343 3.93 6.61 -38.97
CA LEU A 343 4.63 5.57 -38.19
C LEU A 343 5.17 6.14 -36.87
N PHE A 344 5.85 7.28 -36.91
CA PHE A 344 6.31 7.98 -35.70
C PHE A 344 5.16 8.25 -34.73
N ALA A 345 4.06 8.86 -35.21
CA ALA A 345 2.91 9.18 -34.37
C ALA A 345 2.28 7.92 -33.75
N SER A 346 2.19 6.84 -34.50
CA SER A 346 1.64 5.55 -34.04
C SER A 346 2.52 4.92 -32.95
N PHE A 347 3.83 4.81 -33.19
CA PHE A 347 4.76 4.24 -32.22
C PHE A 347 4.90 5.12 -30.97
N TYR A 348 4.94 6.44 -31.14
CA TYR A 348 5.00 7.37 -30.02
C TYR A 348 3.75 7.26 -29.16
N GLY A 349 2.55 7.31 -29.76
CA GLY A 349 1.29 7.14 -29.05
C GLY A 349 1.24 5.84 -28.24
N GLY A 350 1.65 4.72 -28.86
CA GLY A 350 1.70 3.41 -28.22
C GLY A 350 2.69 3.33 -27.05
N ILE A 351 3.96 3.69 -27.29
CA ILE A 351 5.03 3.51 -26.29
C ILE A 351 4.94 4.55 -25.16
N SER A 352 4.69 5.81 -25.50
CA SER A 352 4.55 6.88 -24.50
C SER A 352 3.28 6.73 -23.67
N GLY A 353 2.24 6.06 -24.21
CA GLY A 353 0.97 5.85 -23.52
C GLY A 353 1.12 5.20 -22.14
N ALA A 354 2.07 4.27 -22.01
CA ALA A 354 2.33 3.56 -20.76
C ALA A 354 3.00 4.42 -19.67
N LEU A 355 3.56 5.59 -20.03
CA LEU A 355 4.19 6.51 -19.07
C LEU A 355 3.19 7.17 -18.10
N ILE A 356 1.89 7.05 -18.36
CA ILE A 356 0.83 7.50 -17.44
C ILE A 356 0.46 6.44 -16.39
N PRO A 357 0.12 5.19 -16.75
CA PRO A 357 -0.23 4.16 -15.75
C PRO A 357 0.96 3.58 -14.98
N LEU A 358 2.18 3.63 -15.51
CA LEU A 358 3.35 3.01 -14.85
C LEU A 358 3.83 3.74 -13.58
N PRO A 359 4.00 5.08 -13.54
CA PRO A 359 4.43 5.77 -12.33
C PRO A 359 3.59 5.46 -11.07
N PRO A 360 2.24 5.54 -11.07
CA PRO A 360 1.46 5.24 -9.86
C PRO A 360 1.57 3.77 -9.45
N SER A 361 1.79 2.85 -10.40
CA SER A 361 2.05 1.44 -10.06
C SER A 361 3.39 1.26 -9.33
N VAL A 362 4.44 1.96 -9.76
CA VAL A 362 5.78 1.92 -9.14
C VAL A 362 5.77 2.65 -7.79
N PHE A 363 5.02 3.75 -7.66
CA PHE A 363 4.98 4.57 -6.45
C PHE A 363 4.49 3.81 -5.22
N SER A 364 3.65 2.78 -5.41
CA SER A 364 3.23 1.88 -4.34
C SER A 364 4.38 1.11 -3.66
N HIS A 365 5.54 0.99 -4.32
CA HIS A 365 6.76 0.42 -3.75
C HIS A 365 7.70 1.48 -3.17
N VAL A 366 7.50 2.75 -3.52
CA VAL A 366 8.27 3.90 -3.01
C VAL A 366 7.71 4.36 -1.66
N CYS A 367 6.38 4.33 -1.52
CA CYS A 367 5.72 4.72 -0.27
C CYS A 367 5.92 3.64 0.81
N PRO A 368 6.47 4.00 1.99
CA PRO A 368 6.74 3.04 3.06
C PRO A 368 5.46 2.51 3.76
N ASP A 369 4.38 3.30 3.77
CA ASP A 369 3.10 2.94 4.40
C ASP A 369 1.95 3.00 3.38
N PRO A 370 1.30 1.87 3.06
CA PRO A 370 0.13 1.83 2.17
C PRO A 370 -1.03 2.74 2.62
N LYS A 371 -1.12 3.08 3.91
CA LYS A 371 -2.17 3.98 4.46
C LYS A 371 -1.94 5.45 4.12
N ARG A 372 -0.74 5.83 3.67
CA ARG A 372 -0.37 7.21 3.26
C ARG A 372 -0.12 7.33 1.75
N LEU A 373 -0.46 6.27 1.01
CA LEU A 373 -0.21 6.18 -0.43
C LEU A 373 -0.86 7.34 -1.19
N GLY A 374 -2.09 7.74 -0.84
CA GLY A 374 -2.79 8.83 -1.50
C GLY A 374 -2.09 10.18 -1.30
N THR A 375 -1.69 10.48 -0.06
CA THR A 375 -0.98 11.70 0.33
C THR A 375 0.37 11.81 -0.37
N TRP A 376 1.21 10.79 -0.27
CA TRP A 376 2.54 10.79 -0.90
C TRP A 376 2.44 10.85 -2.43
N LEU A 377 1.51 10.11 -3.04
CA LEU A 377 1.31 10.13 -4.50
C LEU A 377 0.81 11.50 -4.95
N GLY A 378 -0.12 12.10 -4.22
CA GLY A 378 -0.63 13.44 -4.45
C GLY A 378 0.48 14.50 -4.36
N MET A 379 1.34 14.42 -3.36
CA MET A 379 2.51 15.31 -3.21
C MET A 379 3.49 15.18 -4.39
N ALA A 380 3.87 13.96 -4.75
CA ALA A 380 4.80 13.71 -5.86
C ALA A 380 4.22 14.20 -7.19
N GLN A 381 2.97 13.87 -7.50
CA GLN A 381 2.27 14.31 -8.72
C GLN A 381 2.14 15.83 -8.77
N SER A 382 1.83 16.48 -7.64
CA SER A 382 1.72 17.94 -7.56
C SER A 382 3.05 18.64 -7.86
N LEU A 383 4.17 18.11 -7.37
CA LEU A 383 5.50 18.62 -7.73
C LEU A 383 5.82 18.38 -9.21
N SER A 384 5.48 17.21 -9.75
CA SER A 384 5.66 16.91 -11.18
C SER A 384 4.75 17.73 -12.10
N SER A 385 3.60 18.24 -11.63
CA SER A 385 2.63 18.99 -12.43
C SER A 385 3.19 20.26 -13.08
N PHE A 386 4.19 20.88 -12.44
CA PHE A 386 4.85 22.07 -12.96
C PHE A 386 5.57 21.77 -14.29
N ALA A 387 5.96 20.52 -14.52
CA ALA A 387 6.51 20.10 -15.82
C ALA A 387 5.48 20.26 -16.95
N THR A 388 4.21 19.91 -16.70
CA THR A 388 3.13 20.05 -17.68
C THR A 388 2.79 21.51 -17.96
N LEU A 389 2.98 22.40 -16.97
CA LEU A 389 2.82 23.85 -17.12
C LEU A 389 3.98 24.49 -17.91
N LEU A 390 5.22 24.08 -17.64
CA LEU A 390 6.43 24.65 -18.23
C LEU A 390 6.76 24.08 -19.62
N GLY A 391 6.42 22.82 -19.87
CA GLY A 391 6.79 22.10 -21.10
C GLY A 391 6.33 22.80 -22.38
N PRO A 392 5.01 23.09 -22.56
CA PRO A 392 4.51 23.70 -23.78
C PRO A 392 5.07 25.11 -24.06
N PRO A 393 5.17 26.04 -23.08
CA PRO A 393 5.83 27.33 -23.30
C PRO A 393 7.32 27.21 -23.70
N ILE A 394 8.07 26.31 -23.07
CA ILE A 394 9.48 26.07 -23.43
C ILE A 394 9.58 25.55 -24.87
N ALA A 395 8.74 24.57 -25.23
CA ALA A 395 8.68 24.04 -26.59
C ALA A 395 8.31 25.13 -27.61
N GLY A 396 7.35 26.00 -27.30
CA GLY A 396 6.95 27.13 -28.14
C GLY A 396 8.07 28.15 -28.33
N ALA A 397 8.77 28.50 -27.25
CA ALA A 397 9.92 29.38 -27.32
C ALA A 397 11.01 28.79 -28.22
N LEU A 398 11.34 27.51 -28.05
CA LEU A 398 12.31 26.81 -28.90
C LEU A 398 11.89 26.75 -30.37
N ALA A 399 10.58 26.56 -30.62
CA ALA A 399 10.01 26.56 -31.97
C ALA A 399 10.18 27.92 -32.68
N SER A 400 10.16 29.02 -31.92
CA SER A 400 10.29 30.37 -32.46
C SER A 400 11.74 30.80 -32.76
N ILE A 401 12.75 30.07 -32.23
CA ILE A 401 14.16 30.40 -32.42
C ILE A 401 14.57 30.24 -33.89
N GLY A 402 15.01 31.35 -34.50
CA GLY A 402 15.43 31.40 -35.90
C GLY A 402 14.30 31.60 -36.90
N SER A 403 13.04 31.74 -36.43
CA SER A 403 11.89 31.97 -37.33
C SER A 403 11.90 33.36 -37.97
N ASN A 404 12.61 34.38 -37.45
CA ASN A 404 12.72 35.73 -38.03
C ASN A 404 11.41 36.31 -38.62
N GLY A 405 10.24 35.95 -38.06
CA GLY A 405 8.92 36.37 -38.55
C GLY A 405 8.34 35.58 -39.74
N SER A 406 9.01 34.52 -40.23
CA SER A 406 8.45 33.56 -41.17
C SER A 406 7.57 32.51 -40.46
N ALA A 407 6.63 31.92 -41.19
CA ALA A 407 5.72 30.90 -40.67
C ALA A 407 6.39 29.53 -40.41
N ASP A 408 7.69 29.39 -40.72
CA ASP A 408 8.45 28.16 -40.58
C ASP A 408 8.99 27.99 -39.16
N LEU A 409 8.29 27.20 -38.36
CA LEU A 409 8.70 26.83 -37.00
C LEU A 409 9.94 25.93 -37.01
N ASN A 410 10.85 26.17 -36.08
CA ASN A 410 12.03 25.35 -35.85
C ASN A 410 11.68 24.10 -35.03
N TYR A 411 11.28 23.04 -35.73
CA TYR A 411 10.90 21.77 -35.10
C TYR A 411 12.07 20.99 -34.46
N LEU A 412 13.32 21.27 -34.85
CA LEU A 412 14.49 20.58 -34.32
C LEU A 412 14.67 20.82 -32.82
N GLY A 413 14.47 22.06 -32.37
CA GLY A 413 14.56 22.42 -30.94
C GLY A 413 13.53 21.67 -30.09
N ILE A 414 12.31 21.52 -30.60
CA ILE A 414 11.20 20.82 -29.95
C ILE A 414 11.51 19.32 -29.81
N GLN A 415 11.96 18.70 -30.90
CA GLN A 415 12.29 17.29 -31.00
C GLN A 415 13.41 16.90 -30.04
N LEU A 416 14.50 17.69 -30.03
CA LEU A 416 15.64 17.47 -29.13
C LEU A 416 15.27 17.71 -27.66
N PHE A 417 14.52 18.78 -27.37
CA PHE A 417 14.06 19.05 -26.00
C PHE A 417 13.23 17.90 -25.43
N SER A 418 12.20 17.46 -26.16
CA SER A 418 11.34 16.35 -25.72
C SER A 418 12.14 15.04 -25.59
N GLY A 419 12.99 14.72 -26.56
CA GLY A 419 13.79 13.49 -26.54
C GLY A 419 14.80 13.42 -25.40
N ILE A 420 15.60 14.47 -25.23
CA ILE A 420 16.69 14.50 -24.22
C ILE A 420 16.11 14.54 -22.80
N THR A 421 15.07 15.34 -22.56
CA THR A 421 14.44 15.44 -21.23
C THR A 421 13.81 14.12 -20.80
N MET A 422 13.13 13.42 -21.70
CA MET A 422 12.54 12.10 -21.41
C MET A 422 13.61 11.03 -21.15
N CYS A 423 14.67 10.98 -21.96
CA CYS A 423 15.79 10.06 -21.74
C CYS A 423 16.49 10.31 -20.40
N PHE A 424 16.71 11.59 -20.04
CA PHE A 424 17.27 11.97 -18.75
C PHE A 424 16.38 11.52 -17.58
N GLY A 425 15.07 11.79 -17.66
CA GLY A 425 14.11 11.34 -16.66
C GLY A 425 14.10 9.81 -16.49
N ALA A 426 14.14 9.05 -17.59
CA ALA A 426 14.19 7.59 -17.55
C ALA A 426 15.50 7.05 -16.95
N PHE A 427 16.64 7.68 -17.20
CA PHE A 427 17.91 7.30 -16.59
C PHE A 427 17.92 7.51 -15.07
N GLN A 428 17.29 8.58 -14.58
CA GLN A 428 17.15 8.84 -13.14
C GLN A 428 16.33 7.75 -12.43
N VAL A 429 15.37 7.11 -13.11
CA VAL A 429 14.62 5.97 -12.53
C VAL A 429 15.55 4.79 -12.22
N ILE A 430 16.67 4.60 -12.93
CA ILE A 430 17.62 3.51 -12.64
C ILE A 430 18.24 3.67 -11.25
N ALA A 431 18.35 4.91 -10.73
CA ALA A 431 18.88 5.19 -9.40
C ALA A 431 17.92 4.80 -8.25
N LEU A 432 16.63 4.51 -8.53
CA LEU A 432 15.57 4.21 -7.55
C LEU A 432 15.60 2.80 -6.93
N ARG A 433 16.76 2.18 -6.75
CA ARG A 433 16.79 0.83 -6.14
C ARG A 433 16.42 0.90 -4.65
N PRO A 434 15.28 0.33 -4.20
CA PRO A 434 14.93 0.34 -2.78
C PRO A 434 15.90 -0.56 -2.02
N LYS A 435 16.65 0.02 -1.07
CA LYS A 435 17.65 -0.69 -0.25
C LYS A 435 17.21 -0.90 1.21
N GLY A 436 16.03 -0.43 1.58
CA GLY A 436 15.56 -0.38 2.97
C GLY A 436 16.15 0.79 3.77
N PRO A 437 15.57 1.12 4.95
CA PRO A 437 16.09 2.17 5.81
C PRO A 437 17.46 1.79 6.39
N LEU A 438 18.34 2.76 6.55
CA LEU A 438 19.59 2.57 7.29
C LEU A 438 19.29 2.31 8.75
N VAL A 439 20.01 1.35 9.34
CA VAL A 439 19.88 0.98 10.75
C VAL A 439 21.07 1.57 11.50
N SER A 440 20.83 2.29 12.60
CA SER A 440 21.91 2.72 13.48
C SER A 440 22.43 1.51 14.28
N PHE A 441 23.71 1.22 14.14
CA PHE A 441 24.36 0.14 14.89
C PHE A 441 24.62 0.60 16.33
N ALA A 442 23.74 0.22 17.27
CA ALA A 442 24.10 0.16 18.68
C ALA A 442 24.52 -1.30 18.98
N PRO A 443 25.63 -1.55 19.69
CA PRO A 443 26.06 -2.92 19.98
C PRO A 443 25.01 -3.63 20.85
N SER A 444 24.45 -4.74 20.37
CA SER A 444 23.61 -5.62 21.19
C SER A 444 24.47 -6.53 22.05
N LEU A 445 24.01 -6.81 23.27
CA LEU A 445 24.68 -7.66 24.23
C LEU A 445 24.19 -9.11 24.13
N LEU A 446 25.05 -10.04 24.56
CA LEU A 446 24.64 -11.43 24.77
C LEU A 446 23.93 -11.56 26.13
N PRO A 447 22.96 -12.49 26.27
CA PRO A 447 22.36 -12.80 27.57
C PRO A 447 23.45 -13.16 28.61
N SER A 448 23.23 -12.74 29.86
CA SER A 448 24.16 -12.97 30.96
C SER A 448 23.50 -13.75 32.09
N SER A 449 24.29 -14.22 33.05
CA SER A 449 23.77 -14.94 34.24
C SER A 449 23.06 -14.04 35.26
N LYS A 450 22.86 -12.76 34.96
CA LYS A 450 22.18 -11.82 35.85
C LYS A 450 20.70 -12.22 36.03
N THR A 451 20.26 -12.34 37.27
CA THR A 451 18.84 -12.56 37.59
C THR A 451 18.00 -11.38 37.14
N ILE A 452 16.88 -11.66 36.47
CA ILE A 452 15.90 -10.66 36.03
C ILE A 452 14.72 -10.71 37.03
N PRO A 453 14.57 -9.71 37.91
CA PRO A 453 13.50 -9.70 38.90
C PRO A 453 12.16 -9.31 38.26
N GLY A 454 11.10 -10.00 38.66
CA GLY A 454 9.71 -9.60 38.44
C GLY A 454 8.93 -9.54 39.74
N ARG A 455 7.63 -9.25 39.66
CA ARG A 455 6.70 -9.16 40.78
C ARG A 455 6.28 -10.54 41.29
N THR A 456 5.84 -11.42 40.39
CA THR A 456 5.30 -12.75 40.73
C THR A 456 6.29 -13.88 40.46
N ILE A 457 7.23 -13.67 39.55
CA ILE A 457 8.33 -14.59 39.25
C ILE A 457 9.66 -13.85 39.12
N SER A 458 10.77 -14.59 39.16
CA SER A 458 12.08 -14.10 38.68
C SER A 458 12.70 -15.08 37.70
N LEU A 459 13.47 -14.56 36.74
CA LEU A 459 14.22 -15.39 35.80
C LEU A 459 15.68 -15.51 36.28
N GLU A 460 16.10 -16.72 36.61
CA GLU A 460 17.48 -17.05 36.95
C GLU A 460 18.11 -17.86 35.83
N LYS A 461 19.44 -17.78 35.64
CA LYS A 461 20.11 -18.69 34.69
C LYS A 461 19.81 -20.14 35.09
N LEU A 462 19.43 -20.98 34.13
CA LEU A 462 19.14 -22.38 34.42
C LEU A 462 20.42 -23.09 34.88
N GLU A 463 20.41 -23.54 36.12
CA GLU A 463 21.47 -24.33 36.76
C GLU A 463 20.95 -25.70 37.23
N LEU A 464 21.86 -26.63 37.52
CA LEU A 464 21.56 -27.98 38.01
C LEU A 464 20.73 -27.99 39.30
N LYS A 465 20.86 -26.96 40.15
CA LYS A 465 20.09 -26.81 41.40
C LYS A 465 18.56 -26.79 41.18
N HIS A 466 18.10 -26.44 39.97
CA HIS A 466 16.67 -26.37 39.64
C HIS A 466 16.08 -27.71 39.20
N ALA A 467 16.91 -28.74 38.96
CA ALA A 467 16.46 -29.96 38.31
C ALA A 467 15.41 -30.72 39.13
N ASP A 468 15.58 -30.80 40.45
CA ASP A 468 14.66 -31.53 41.33
C ASP A 468 13.28 -30.85 41.41
N ASP A 469 13.24 -29.52 41.51
CA ASP A 469 12.01 -28.74 41.49
C ASP A 469 11.25 -28.90 40.17
N LEU A 470 11.98 -28.82 39.04
CA LEU A 470 11.41 -28.94 37.71
C LEU A 470 10.91 -30.36 37.42
N PHE A 471 11.67 -31.39 37.81
CA PHE A 471 11.29 -32.78 37.59
C PHE A 471 9.99 -33.12 38.34
N ALA A 472 9.82 -32.62 39.57
CA ALA A 472 8.60 -32.83 40.34
C ALA A 472 7.33 -32.31 39.64
N LEU A 473 7.46 -31.31 38.77
CA LEU A 473 6.35 -30.64 38.09
C LEU A 473 6.21 -30.98 36.60
N THR A 474 7.23 -31.57 35.98
CA THR A 474 7.28 -31.80 34.52
C THR A 474 7.71 -33.22 34.13
N GLY A 475 8.29 -33.97 35.05
CA GLY A 475 8.69 -35.37 34.86
C GLY A 475 7.49 -36.31 34.80
N GLY A 476 7.73 -37.49 34.25
CA GLY A 476 6.73 -38.52 34.02
C GLY A 476 6.91 -39.20 32.66
N ASP A 477 6.22 -40.33 32.47
CA ASP A 477 6.10 -41.00 31.17
C ASP A 477 4.81 -40.58 30.45
N GLU A 478 4.54 -41.18 29.29
CA GLU A 478 3.33 -40.97 28.47
C GLU A 478 2.01 -41.25 29.20
N SER A 479 2.04 -41.97 30.34
CA SER A 479 0.85 -42.25 31.15
C SER A 479 0.57 -41.17 32.21
N THR A 480 1.52 -40.26 32.43
CA THR A 480 1.38 -39.20 33.42
C THR A 480 0.60 -37.99 32.88
N PRO A 481 -0.10 -37.22 33.75
CA PRO A 481 -0.77 -35.98 33.36
C PRO A 481 0.16 -34.91 32.76
N ASN A 482 1.47 -35.05 32.94
CA ASN A 482 2.49 -34.11 32.48
C ASN A 482 2.96 -34.38 31.04
N ALA A 483 2.66 -35.56 30.45
CA ALA A 483 3.11 -35.92 29.10
C ALA A 483 2.75 -34.87 28.03
N PRO A 484 1.53 -34.27 28.01
CA PRO A 484 1.17 -33.26 27.01
C PRO A 484 2.02 -31.99 27.03
N LEU A 485 2.75 -31.72 28.13
CA LEU A 485 3.71 -30.61 28.20
C LEU A 485 4.85 -30.77 27.19
N TRP A 486 5.15 -32.01 26.78
CA TRP A 486 6.29 -32.37 25.94
C TRP A 486 5.93 -32.60 24.47
N ASP A 487 4.64 -32.59 24.09
CA ASP A 487 4.14 -32.89 22.74
C ASP A 487 4.86 -32.08 21.65
N TYR A 488 5.12 -30.80 21.93
CA TYR A 488 5.72 -29.86 20.99
C TYR A 488 7.18 -29.48 21.34
N MET A 489 7.75 -30.12 22.37
CA MET A 489 9.16 -29.96 22.74
C MET A 489 10.04 -30.85 21.87
N PHE A 490 11.32 -30.50 21.78
CA PHE A 490 12.30 -31.25 20.98
C PHE A 490 12.71 -32.58 21.63
N ASP A 491 12.67 -32.62 22.96
CA ASP A 491 13.07 -33.71 23.83
C ASP A 491 11.94 -34.08 24.80
N GLY A 492 12.20 -35.05 25.69
CA GLY A 492 11.23 -35.59 26.64
C GLY A 492 10.06 -36.35 26.00
N PRO A 493 9.06 -36.78 26.79
CA PRO A 493 8.99 -36.67 28.26
C PRO A 493 10.08 -37.50 28.96
N TYR A 494 10.37 -37.19 30.24
CA TYR A 494 11.40 -37.86 31.02
C TYR A 494 10.79 -38.63 32.19
N SER A 495 10.83 -39.96 32.12
CA SER A 495 10.34 -40.83 33.19
C SER A 495 11.35 -41.00 34.33
N ASP A 496 12.63 -40.78 34.05
CA ASP A 496 13.73 -40.94 35.00
C ASP A 496 14.33 -39.59 35.41
N ALA A 497 14.49 -39.40 36.72
CA ALA A 497 15.02 -38.17 37.30
C ALA A 497 16.50 -37.97 36.94
N SER A 498 17.28 -39.04 36.80
CA SER A 498 18.70 -38.94 36.41
C SER A 498 18.83 -38.43 34.98
N GLN A 499 18.08 -39.00 34.04
CA GLN A 499 18.05 -38.52 32.63
C GLN A 499 17.60 -37.06 32.53
N PHE A 500 16.62 -36.65 33.35
CA PHE A 500 16.20 -35.25 33.40
C PHE A 500 17.31 -34.33 33.93
N LYS A 501 18.02 -34.74 34.99
CA LYS A 501 19.18 -34.01 35.54
C LYS A 501 20.27 -33.83 34.50
N ASP A 502 20.59 -34.87 33.73
CA ASP A 502 21.57 -34.79 32.64
C ASP A 502 21.13 -33.78 31.57
N SER A 503 19.83 -33.77 31.23
CA SER A 503 19.25 -32.79 30.30
C SER A 503 19.35 -31.35 30.83
N ILE A 504 19.06 -31.11 32.11
CA ILE A 504 19.21 -29.78 32.74
C ILE A 504 20.68 -29.37 32.80
N ALA A 505 21.60 -30.29 33.10
CA ALA A 505 23.04 -30.03 33.08
C ALA A 505 23.49 -29.57 31.68
N ALA A 506 23.07 -30.27 30.63
CA ALA A 506 23.38 -29.89 29.24
C ALA A 506 22.79 -28.52 28.87
N LYS A 507 21.55 -28.22 29.27
CA LYS A 507 20.92 -26.90 29.04
C LYS A 507 21.62 -25.77 29.80
N SER A 508 22.15 -26.04 31.01
CA SER A 508 22.80 -25.03 31.86
C SER A 508 24.12 -24.48 31.31
N THR A 509 24.81 -25.27 30.48
CA THR A 509 26.09 -24.90 29.86
C THR A 509 25.92 -24.29 28.47
N SER A 510 24.71 -24.36 27.90
CA SER A 510 24.40 -23.81 26.59
C SER A 510 24.43 -22.28 26.59
N THR A 511 25.02 -21.71 25.54
CA THR A 511 25.05 -20.25 25.29
C THR A 511 24.03 -19.81 24.24
N ASP A 512 23.62 -20.72 23.35
CA ASP A 512 22.50 -20.57 22.42
C ASP A 512 21.91 -21.96 22.12
N PRO A 513 20.75 -22.31 22.69
CA PRO A 513 19.89 -21.49 23.52
C PRO A 513 20.49 -21.13 24.89
N PHE A 514 20.27 -19.90 25.37
CA PHE A 514 20.54 -19.47 26.73
C PHE A 514 19.30 -19.67 27.60
N PHE A 515 19.35 -20.60 28.56
CA PHE A 515 18.19 -21.01 29.36
C PHE A 515 18.03 -20.24 30.67
N PHE A 516 16.79 -19.92 31.01
CA PHE A 516 16.36 -19.37 32.28
C PHE A 516 15.41 -20.32 33.00
N ALA A 517 15.61 -20.51 34.31
CA ALA A 517 14.62 -21.07 35.22
C ALA A 517 13.65 -19.97 35.68
N ILE A 518 12.37 -20.32 35.79
CA ILE A 518 11.31 -19.43 36.27
C ILE A 518 11.05 -19.75 37.73
N ILE A 519 11.50 -18.87 38.62
CA ILE A 519 11.40 -19.05 40.07
C ILE A 519 10.13 -18.36 40.58
N ASP A 520 9.32 -19.08 41.34
CA ASP A 520 8.08 -18.54 41.91
C ASP A 520 8.38 -17.57 43.05
N LYS A 521 7.79 -16.36 43.01
CA LYS A 521 7.89 -15.34 44.07
C LYS A 521 6.55 -15.09 44.77
N ARG A 522 5.50 -15.86 44.47
CA ARG A 522 4.19 -15.77 45.12
C ARG A 522 4.22 -16.41 46.51
N LYS A 523 4.42 -15.59 47.54
CA LYS A 523 4.67 -16.03 48.95
C LYS A 523 3.59 -16.95 49.54
N THR A 524 2.37 -16.90 49.03
CA THR A 524 1.22 -17.69 49.53
C THR A 524 1.17 -19.10 48.97
N LEU A 525 2.01 -19.44 47.98
CA LEU A 525 1.99 -20.74 47.31
C LEU A 525 3.09 -21.67 47.84
N PRO A 526 2.85 -23.00 47.87
CA PRO A 526 3.85 -24.00 48.29
C PRO A 526 5.05 -24.09 47.34
N THR A 527 4.94 -23.50 46.15
CA THR A 527 5.99 -23.39 45.14
C THR A 527 6.91 -22.18 45.35
N PHE A 528 6.65 -21.31 46.34
CA PHE A 528 7.48 -20.14 46.61
C PHE A 528 8.97 -20.50 46.71
N GLY A 529 9.80 -19.81 45.93
CA GLY A 529 11.25 -20.03 45.87
C GLY A 529 11.69 -21.22 45.01
N LYS A 530 10.77 -22.02 44.46
CA LYS A 530 11.07 -23.17 43.60
C LYS A 530 11.03 -22.83 42.12
N ALA A 531 11.75 -23.59 41.31
CA ALA A 531 11.65 -23.51 39.86
C ALA A 531 10.36 -24.19 39.35
N ILE A 532 9.48 -23.43 38.72
CA ILE A 532 8.15 -23.89 38.26
C ILE A 532 8.03 -23.96 36.72
N GLY A 533 9.12 -23.72 36.01
CA GLY A 533 9.22 -23.79 34.56
C GLY A 533 10.56 -23.27 34.07
N TYR A 534 10.79 -23.33 32.76
CA TYR A 534 11.96 -22.73 32.12
C TYR A 534 11.60 -22.20 30.74
N LEU A 535 12.43 -21.30 30.22
CA LEU A 535 12.38 -20.81 28.83
C LEU A 535 13.80 -20.45 28.38
N SER A 536 14.00 -20.16 27.10
CA SER A 536 15.30 -19.76 26.59
C SER A 536 15.24 -18.56 25.66
N LEU A 537 16.33 -17.81 25.62
CA LEU A 537 16.68 -16.96 24.48
C LEU A 537 17.57 -17.78 23.53
N MET A 538 17.22 -17.88 22.27
CA MET A 538 17.93 -18.67 21.27
C MET A 538 18.04 -17.95 19.93
N ARG A 539 18.77 -18.54 18.98
CA ARG A 539 19.06 -17.97 17.66
C ARG A 539 19.51 -16.52 17.83
N ILE A 540 20.51 -16.34 18.66
CA ILE A 540 21.00 -15.03 19.08
C ILE A 540 21.87 -14.50 17.96
N VAL A 541 21.38 -13.52 17.21
CA VAL A 541 22.10 -12.92 16.07
C VAL A 541 22.34 -11.43 16.33
N PRO A 542 23.38 -11.07 17.10
CA PRO A 542 23.71 -9.68 17.43
C PRO A 542 23.87 -8.80 16.20
N GLU A 543 24.48 -9.32 15.13
CA GLU A 543 24.69 -8.63 13.85
C GLU A 543 23.39 -8.17 13.17
N HIS A 544 22.27 -8.80 13.51
CA HIS A 544 20.95 -8.48 12.95
C HIS A 544 20.00 -7.91 14.01
N PHE A 545 20.47 -7.74 15.25
CA PHE A 545 19.66 -7.33 16.38
C PHE A 545 18.39 -8.19 16.51
N CYS A 546 18.51 -9.49 16.23
CA CYS A 546 17.43 -10.46 16.29
C CYS A 546 17.71 -11.54 17.35
N ILE A 547 16.69 -11.88 18.13
CA ILE A 547 16.75 -12.94 19.14
C ILE A 547 15.40 -13.67 19.21
N GLU A 548 15.40 -14.93 19.59
CA GLU A 548 14.20 -15.77 19.66
C GLU A 548 13.91 -16.21 21.09
N VAL A 549 12.64 -16.16 21.52
CA VAL A 549 12.17 -16.90 22.70
C VAL A 549 11.76 -18.31 22.29
N GLY A 550 12.30 -19.31 22.99
CA GLY A 550 12.11 -20.72 22.67
C GLY A 550 12.10 -21.59 23.93
N HIS A 551 11.93 -22.90 23.73
CA HIS A 551 11.90 -23.90 24.79
C HIS A 551 11.03 -23.53 26.01
N VAL A 552 9.87 -22.91 25.75
CA VAL A 552 8.97 -22.43 26.81
C VAL A 552 8.25 -23.61 27.46
N MET A 553 8.76 -24.04 28.61
CA MET A 553 8.22 -25.13 29.43
C MET A 553 7.54 -24.54 30.66
N TYR A 554 6.21 -24.49 30.64
CA TYR A 554 5.41 -24.07 31.79
C TYR A 554 4.74 -25.29 32.42
N SER A 555 5.07 -25.57 33.68
CA SER A 555 4.34 -26.57 34.46
C SER A 555 2.90 -26.13 34.70
N SER A 556 2.05 -27.06 35.14
CA SER A 556 0.66 -26.78 35.54
C SER A 556 0.56 -25.68 36.62
N ALA A 557 1.57 -25.54 37.49
CA ALA A 557 1.63 -24.50 38.53
C ALA A 557 1.89 -23.08 37.99
N LEU A 558 2.36 -22.96 36.75
CA LEU A 558 2.66 -21.69 36.08
C LEU A 558 1.63 -21.35 35.00
N GLN A 559 1.10 -22.36 34.31
CA GLN A 559 0.12 -22.16 33.23
C GLN A 559 -1.12 -21.39 33.73
N ARG A 560 -1.61 -20.47 32.88
CA ARG A 560 -2.79 -19.64 33.17
C ARG A 560 -2.65 -18.76 34.43
N THR A 561 -1.43 -18.39 34.81
CA THR A 561 -1.17 -17.45 35.91
C THR A 561 -0.53 -16.15 35.42
N THR A 562 -0.54 -15.12 36.27
CA THR A 562 0.16 -13.85 36.03
C THR A 562 1.65 -14.07 35.75
N GLY A 563 2.29 -15.01 36.44
CA GLY A 563 3.69 -15.37 36.25
C GLY A 563 4.04 -15.84 34.84
N ALA A 564 3.11 -16.53 34.15
CA ALA A 564 3.33 -16.95 32.76
C ALA A 564 3.37 -15.76 31.79
N THR A 565 2.47 -14.78 31.96
CA THR A 565 2.50 -13.54 31.18
C THR A 565 3.72 -12.70 31.55
N GLU A 566 4.05 -12.60 32.84
CA GLU A 566 5.20 -11.85 33.34
C GLU A 566 6.52 -12.40 32.81
N ALA A 567 6.67 -13.72 32.69
CA ALA A 567 7.88 -14.33 32.14
C ALA A 567 8.19 -13.85 30.71
N ILE A 568 7.18 -13.75 29.84
CA ILE A 568 7.37 -13.23 28.48
C ILE A 568 7.57 -11.71 28.48
N TYR A 569 6.88 -10.98 29.36
CA TYR A 569 7.11 -9.54 29.55
C TYR A 569 8.57 -9.25 29.93
N LEU A 570 9.12 -9.96 30.92
CA LEU A 570 10.52 -9.80 31.34
C LEU A 570 11.49 -10.14 30.22
N ILE A 571 11.22 -11.20 29.44
CA ILE A 571 12.04 -11.56 28.28
C ILE A 571 12.01 -10.49 27.19
N ALA A 572 10.84 -9.93 26.86
CA ALA A 572 10.73 -8.86 25.89
C ALA A 572 11.41 -7.57 26.37
N GLN A 573 11.17 -7.18 27.62
CA GLN A 573 11.82 -6.02 28.24
C GLN A 573 13.35 -6.18 28.26
N HIS A 574 13.85 -7.36 28.63
CA HIS A 574 15.28 -7.67 28.63
C HIS A 574 15.87 -7.65 27.22
N ALA A 575 15.21 -8.30 26.25
CA ALA A 575 15.68 -8.33 24.87
C ALA A 575 15.79 -6.93 24.25
N PHE A 576 14.76 -6.09 24.40
CA PHE A 576 14.72 -4.78 23.76
C PHE A 576 15.51 -3.69 24.48
N HIS A 577 15.43 -3.61 25.81
CA HIS A 577 16.01 -2.49 26.57
C HIS A 577 17.34 -2.81 27.25
N ASP A 578 17.54 -4.05 27.71
CA ASP A 578 18.79 -4.40 28.39
C ASP A 578 19.84 -4.90 27.40
N LEU A 579 19.42 -5.72 26.43
CA LEU A 579 20.32 -6.35 25.46
C LEU A 579 20.40 -5.62 24.11
N GLY A 580 19.49 -4.68 23.82
CA GLY A 580 19.56 -3.84 22.62
C GLY A 580 19.16 -4.53 21.31
N TYR A 581 18.38 -5.62 21.37
CA TYR A 581 17.79 -6.22 20.17
C TYR A 581 16.65 -5.35 19.63
N ARG A 582 16.34 -5.49 18.33
CA ARG A 582 15.23 -4.79 17.67
C ARG A 582 14.06 -5.71 17.32
N ARG A 583 14.27 -7.02 17.42
CA ARG A 583 13.31 -8.06 17.05
C ARG A 583 13.39 -9.23 18.01
N LEU A 584 12.25 -9.59 18.58
CA LEU A 584 12.04 -10.81 19.37
C LEU A 584 11.13 -11.75 18.59
N GLU A 585 11.62 -12.95 18.29
CA GLU A 585 10.90 -13.99 17.55
C GLU A 585 10.31 -15.04 18.49
N TRP A 586 9.22 -15.68 18.08
CA TRP A 586 8.70 -16.88 18.74
C TRP A 586 8.28 -17.89 17.66
N LYS A 587 8.98 -19.03 17.60
CA LYS A 587 8.72 -20.08 16.60
C LYS A 587 8.10 -21.30 17.24
N LEU A 588 6.79 -21.40 17.09
CA LEU A 588 6.00 -22.48 17.67
C LEU A 588 5.63 -23.52 16.60
N ASN A 589 5.37 -24.75 17.04
CA ASN A 589 4.80 -25.77 16.16
C ASN A 589 3.40 -25.30 15.72
N ALA A 590 3.10 -25.34 14.42
CA ALA A 590 1.84 -24.84 13.86
C ALA A 590 0.58 -25.57 14.39
N LEU A 591 0.76 -26.75 14.99
CA LEU A 591 -0.32 -27.50 15.64
C LEU A 591 -0.53 -27.10 17.11
N ASN A 592 0.37 -26.31 17.71
CA ASN A 592 0.31 -25.90 19.12
C ASN A 592 -0.65 -24.70 19.31
N GLY A 593 -1.95 -24.99 19.29
CA GLY A 593 -3.02 -24.00 19.49
C GLY A 593 -2.87 -23.14 20.76
N PRO A 594 -2.49 -23.69 21.93
CA PRO A 594 -2.22 -22.89 23.13
C PRO A 594 -1.13 -21.83 22.93
N SER A 595 0.00 -22.19 22.30
CA SER A 595 1.08 -21.23 22.04
C SER A 595 0.68 -20.17 21.03
N HIS A 596 -0.07 -20.53 19.97
CA HIS A 596 -0.65 -19.58 19.02
C HIS A 596 -1.47 -18.49 19.73
N ARG A 597 -2.38 -18.91 20.62
CA ARG A 597 -3.22 -17.98 21.41
C ARG A 597 -2.37 -17.12 22.34
N ALA A 598 -1.33 -17.69 22.96
CA ALA A 598 -0.44 -16.94 23.84
C ALA A 598 0.34 -15.85 23.08
N ALA A 599 0.97 -16.19 21.95
CA ALA A 599 1.74 -15.24 21.14
C ALA A 599 0.87 -14.05 20.69
N LEU A 600 -0.32 -14.32 20.14
CA LEU A 600 -1.25 -13.28 19.70
C LEU A 600 -1.73 -12.39 20.86
N ARG A 601 -2.09 -13.00 22.01
CA ARG A 601 -2.53 -12.28 23.20
C ARG A 601 -1.45 -11.31 23.71
N LEU A 602 -0.20 -11.79 23.75
CA LEU A 602 0.97 -11.05 24.23
C LEU A 602 1.47 -9.97 23.26
N GLY A 603 0.93 -9.93 22.04
CA GLY A 603 1.22 -8.88 21.06
C GLY A 603 2.22 -9.22 19.99
N PHE A 604 2.57 -10.50 19.84
CA PHE A 604 3.31 -10.94 18.66
C PHE A 604 2.42 -10.93 17.41
N THR A 605 3.02 -10.55 16.29
CA THR A 605 2.40 -10.57 14.97
C THR A 605 2.75 -11.87 14.26
N PHE A 606 1.75 -12.53 13.66
CA PHE A 606 1.96 -13.71 12.82
C PHE A 606 2.56 -13.31 11.46
N GLU A 607 3.68 -13.91 11.08
CA GLU A 607 4.40 -13.57 9.84
C GLU A 607 4.37 -14.68 8.78
N GLY A 608 3.95 -15.89 9.14
CA GLY A 608 3.76 -17.00 8.20
C GLY A 608 4.10 -18.38 8.77
N THR A 609 3.90 -19.41 7.96
CA THR A 609 4.20 -20.81 8.33
C THR A 609 5.22 -21.42 7.38
N PHE A 610 6.33 -21.91 7.93
CA PHE A 610 7.28 -22.75 7.22
C PHE A 610 6.77 -24.18 7.21
N ARG A 611 6.35 -24.65 6.03
CA ARG A 611 5.85 -26.01 5.82
C ARG A 611 7.00 -27.01 5.74
N GLN A 612 6.81 -28.18 6.34
CA GLN A 612 7.79 -29.27 6.43
C GLN A 612 9.15 -28.79 6.92
N HIS A 613 9.16 -27.86 7.87
CA HIS A 613 10.37 -27.21 8.33
C HIS A 613 11.36 -28.21 8.94
N MET A 614 10.85 -29.15 9.74
CA MET A 614 11.67 -30.07 10.53
C MET A 614 10.98 -31.43 10.73
N ILE A 615 11.77 -32.43 11.12
CA ILE A 615 11.27 -33.68 11.71
C ILE A 615 11.60 -33.65 13.19
N VAL A 616 10.59 -33.70 14.06
CA VAL A 616 10.74 -33.72 15.52
C VAL A 616 10.04 -34.95 16.05
N LYS A 617 10.75 -35.76 16.84
CA LYS A 617 10.22 -37.03 17.39
C LYS A 617 9.57 -37.91 16.31
N GLY A 618 10.21 -38.01 15.14
CA GLY A 618 9.73 -38.80 14.00
C GLY A 618 8.52 -38.23 13.24
N ARG A 619 8.03 -37.03 13.59
CA ARG A 619 6.88 -36.39 12.95
C ARG A 619 7.29 -35.13 12.19
N SER A 620 6.62 -34.85 11.08
CA SER A 620 6.80 -33.59 10.36
C SER A 620 6.29 -32.43 11.22
N ARG A 621 7.08 -31.35 11.29
CA ARG A 621 6.75 -30.12 11.99
C ARG A 621 6.71 -28.97 10.99
N ASP A 622 5.55 -28.33 10.93
CA ASP A 622 5.41 -26.98 10.40
C ASP A 622 5.70 -25.98 11.53
N THR A 623 6.42 -24.91 11.21
CA THR A 623 6.75 -23.86 12.18
C THR A 623 5.98 -22.60 11.84
N ALA A 624 5.13 -22.16 12.76
CA ALA A 624 4.48 -20.86 12.69
C ALA A 624 5.41 -19.79 13.29
N TRP A 625 5.66 -18.74 12.52
CA TRP A 625 6.55 -17.64 12.87
C TRP A 625 5.76 -16.46 13.42
N TYR A 626 6.14 -16.06 14.62
CA TYR A 626 5.65 -14.88 15.30
C TYR A 626 6.80 -13.95 15.63
N ALA A 627 6.55 -12.64 15.60
CA ALA A 627 7.54 -11.67 15.99
C ALA A 627 6.94 -10.44 16.67
N MET A 628 7.75 -9.83 17.52
CA MET A 628 7.54 -8.53 18.11
C MET A 628 8.74 -7.66 17.75
N VAL A 629 8.48 -6.42 17.33
CA VAL A 629 9.53 -5.45 17.01
C VAL A 629 9.58 -4.35 18.06
N LYS A 630 10.77 -3.80 18.28
CA LYS A 630 11.02 -2.80 19.32
C LYS A 630 10.13 -1.57 19.20
N ASP A 631 9.85 -1.11 17.98
CA ASP A 631 9.03 0.08 17.75
C ASP A 631 7.59 -0.13 18.24
N ASP A 632 7.00 -1.30 17.98
CA ASP A 632 5.66 -1.66 18.47
C ASP A 632 5.65 -1.85 20.00
N TRP A 633 6.74 -2.42 20.53
CA TRP A 633 6.96 -2.59 21.96
C TRP A 633 6.94 -1.25 22.70
N ASP A 634 7.79 -0.31 22.25
CA ASP A 634 7.96 1.01 22.85
C ASP A 634 6.71 1.88 22.68
N ALA A 635 6.02 1.76 21.54
CA ALA A 635 4.87 2.59 21.24
C ALA A 635 3.64 2.24 22.10
N THR A 636 3.34 0.95 22.28
CA THR A 636 2.04 0.53 22.85
C THR A 636 2.11 -0.72 23.73
N LEU A 637 2.86 -1.76 23.34
CA LEU A 637 2.72 -3.08 23.97
C LEU A 637 3.28 -3.12 25.39
N LYS A 638 4.40 -2.42 25.64
CA LYS A 638 5.02 -2.35 26.96
C LYS A 638 4.05 -1.81 27.99
N GLY A 639 3.48 -0.62 27.73
CA GLY A 639 2.54 0.03 28.65
C GLY A 639 1.29 -0.82 28.89
N ALA A 640 0.76 -1.47 27.86
CA ALA A 640 -0.40 -2.36 28.01
C ALA A 640 -0.09 -3.59 28.89
N LEU A 641 1.09 -4.19 28.75
CA LEU A 641 1.53 -5.30 29.62
C LEU A 641 1.80 -4.85 31.05
N GLU A 642 2.42 -3.69 31.26
CA GLU A 642 2.63 -3.10 32.59
C GLU A 642 1.29 -2.84 33.30
N MET A 643 0.31 -2.23 32.60
CA MET A 643 -1.04 -2.02 33.14
C MET A 643 -1.76 -3.34 33.44
N TRP A 644 -1.59 -4.35 32.59
CA TRP A 644 -2.21 -5.65 32.83
C TRP A 644 -1.60 -6.37 34.03
N LEU A 645 -0.28 -6.24 34.23
CA LEU A 645 0.47 -6.85 35.33
C LEU A 645 0.31 -6.10 36.67
N ASP A 646 -0.18 -4.86 36.66
CA ASP A 646 -0.46 -4.05 37.84
C ASP A 646 -1.45 -4.76 38.77
N GLU A 647 -1.23 -4.66 40.08
CA GLU A 647 -2.08 -5.32 41.08
C GLU A 647 -3.53 -4.83 41.03
N LYS A 648 -3.74 -3.56 40.66
CA LYS A 648 -5.06 -2.95 40.52
C LYS A 648 -5.89 -3.57 39.39
N ASN A 649 -5.26 -4.29 38.47
CA ASN A 649 -5.97 -4.99 37.41
C ASN A 649 -6.46 -6.38 37.86
N PHE A 650 -6.24 -6.80 39.10
CA PHE A 650 -6.72 -8.08 39.63
C PHE A 650 -7.61 -7.87 40.85
N LYS A 651 -8.74 -8.57 40.90
CA LYS A 651 -9.63 -8.62 42.06
C LYS A 651 -9.09 -9.60 43.12
N GLU A 652 -9.66 -9.58 44.31
CA GLU A 652 -9.28 -10.50 45.41
C GLU A 652 -9.43 -11.98 45.06
N ASP A 653 -10.36 -12.32 44.14
CA ASP A 653 -10.55 -13.68 43.64
C ASP A 653 -9.53 -14.09 42.54
N GLY A 654 -8.61 -13.20 42.18
CA GLY A 654 -7.60 -13.40 41.14
C GLY A 654 -8.09 -13.16 39.71
N SER A 655 -9.36 -12.78 39.51
CA SER A 655 -9.90 -12.43 38.19
C SER A 655 -9.38 -11.07 37.73
N GLN A 656 -9.06 -10.96 36.43
CA GLN A 656 -8.64 -9.69 35.83
C GLN A 656 -9.80 -8.71 35.67
N VAL A 657 -9.57 -7.42 35.88
CA VAL A 657 -10.55 -6.33 35.70
C VAL A 657 -10.66 -5.98 34.22
N LYS A 658 -9.52 -5.75 33.55
CA LYS A 658 -9.41 -5.59 32.11
C LYS A 658 -8.55 -6.70 31.52
N THR A 659 -8.95 -7.18 30.36
CA THR A 659 -8.16 -8.14 29.58
C THR A 659 -6.95 -7.43 28.96
N LEU A 660 -5.90 -8.19 28.66
CA LEU A 660 -4.73 -7.63 27.96
C LEU A 660 -5.11 -7.12 26.56
N GLN A 661 -6.06 -7.75 25.89
CA GLN A 661 -6.55 -7.32 24.58
C GLN A 661 -7.26 -5.95 24.64
N GLU A 662 -8.06 -5.70 25.67
CA GLU A 662 -8.70 -4.40 25.88
C GLU A 662 -7.67 -3.31 26.13
N LEU A 663 -6.71 -3.55 27.03
CA LEU A 663 -5.64 -2.58 27.34
C LEU A 663 -4.75 -2.27 26.14
N ARG A 664 -4.51 -3.27 25.28
CA ARG A 664 -3.79 -3.07 24.00
C ARG A 664 -4.62 -2.25 23.00
N GLY A 665 -5.94 -2.38 23.01
CA GLY A 665 -6.84 -1.57 22.17
C GLY A 665 -6.95 -0.12 22.64
N GLU A 666 -6.82 0.14 23.95
CA GLU A 666 -6.81 1.50 24.51
C GLU A 666 -5.47 2.22 24.35
N SER A 667 -4.38 1.46 24.19
CA SER A 667 -3.01 1.99 24.04
C SER A 667 -2.59 2.22 22.58
N ALA A 668 -3.36 1.70 21.61
CA ALA A 668 -3.12 1.81 20.16
C ALA A 668 -3.85 3.01 19.56
#